data_AF-A0A507B299-F1
#
_entry.id   AF-A0A507B299-F1
#
_cell.length_a   1.000
_cell.length_b   1.000
_cell.length_c   1.000
_cell.angle_alpha   90.00
_cell.angle_beta   90.00
_cell.angle_gamma   90.00
#
_symmetry.space_group_name_H-M   'P 1'
#
loop_
_entity.id
_entity.type
_entity.pdbx_description
1 polymer ?
#
loop_
_entity_poly.entity_id
_entity_poly.type
_entity_poly.pdbx_seq_one_letter_code
_entity_poly.pdbx_strand_id
1 'polypeptide(L)'
;MHNNASDLRHFLKVPWCAEILAAPDIVFLHDIENPLGNVMNRGAFTNGILNIPDGVRAQLAYFHQKPQEGLPIGAPFPELRVMYDIGHGLAGWAGRGHGGFLSFLFDTVAGWLAILNTHHAEKVQDITPQMAVPTTVTARLEVNYRKPIILGGVVIVTAAVNRLEGKKMYIDLKMEDEARQIAEIKEAMGGKSGLELEHKRPSMAVLDNIALEGRVPYGIAAGLGVVLHVTCFRVGEWNRWIPRTILFFIALYGVVMFALIHYPQFHPQDLLSGLIEGAKLFASLLAGIFASIAVYRLLFHPLRHFPGPQPAKLTSLYATRLSLRRLQFYQDMRQIHETYGPNEISIANAAALKTIHSNQSTCFKGPWYDLLLPLVSVHTTRDKKEHAVRRKVWDKGFSAKALRDYEPRVKRYTQMLLNKIQDSTGKPLNASLWMNFYGFDVMGDLAFGKSFNMLRDGIKHEYMTLMHKNTLVGSLFGRFPWALMIFKEIPILNYTQKNFLEFLKGEVKSRMEHEPDLPDVFSWILDAYRSNPNKTHQDFLDLHGDANLIVVAGSDTTAASMTFILFELARNPEILNKLRQEVDEFFAANEEPDHLGLSKLKYLQAVIDEALRVHPAVPSGVQRLTPPEGIHIGETFIPGNTIVQVPLYTVARDERAFVDGDKFIPERWTTRPELVKDATAFAPFQIGRYSCVGKHLGLMEIRCVISQIVRLYDFTFAPGQTPEAFVDGIVDGFTVVCPKLDMVFTPRQAVTGT
;
A
#
# COMPACT_ATOMS: atom_id res chain seq x y z
N MET A 1 52.31 14.16 -13.84
CA MET A 1 53.45 15.07 -13.54
C MET A 1 53.27 16.02 -12.35
N HIS A 2 52.09 16.59 -12.00
CA HIS A 2 52.05 17.72 -11.05
C HIS A 2 51.99 17.42 -9.53
N ASN A 3 51.53 16.24 -9.08
CA ASN A 3 51.26 15.99 -7.65
C ASN A 3 52.48 15.56 -6.80
N ASN A 4 53.45 14.81 -7.34
CA ASN A 4 54.58 14.31 -6.53
C ASN A 4 55.36 15.43 -5.79
N ALA A 5 55.36 16.65 -6.33
CA ALA A 5 56.01 17.81 -5.72
C ALA A 5 55.22 18.47 -4.57
N SER A 6 53.91 18.22 -4.39
CA SER A 6 53.21 18.61 -3.14
C SER A 6 53.51 17.61 -2.03
N ASP A 7 53.41 16.32 -2.35
CA ASP A 7 53.41 15.23 -1.38
C ASP A 7 54.82 14.98 -0.83
N LEU A 8 55.86 15.08 -1.67
CA LEU A 8 57.25 15.13 -1.19
C LEU A 8 57.47 16.30 -0.22
N ARG A 9 56.90 17.49 -0.49
CA ARG A 9 56.94 18.65 0.44
C ARG A 9 55.99 18.53 1.64
N HIS A 10 55.18 17.47 1.71
CA HIS A 10 54.41 17.10 2.89
C HIS A 10 55.24 16.18 3.79
N PHE A 11 55.72 15.05 3.26
CA PHE A 11 56.53 14.10 4.03
C PHE A 11 57.87 14.69 4.50
N LEU A 12 58.50 15.59 3.75
CA LEU A 12 59.70 16.32 4.20
C LEU A 12 59.47 17.28 5.40
N LYS A 13 58.22 17.49 5.84
CA LYS A 13 57.91 18.23 7.08
C LYS A 13 57.80 17.31 8.30
N VAL A 14 57.73 16.00 8.10
CA VAL A 14 57.64 14.99 9.16
C VAL A 14 59.07 14.50 9.43
N PRO A 15 59.67 14.76 10.61
CA PRO A 15 61.13 14.63 10.79
C PRO A 15 61.68 13.24 10.44
N TRP A 16 61.04 12.17 10.91
CA TRP A 16 61.49 10.80 10.64
C TRP A 16 61.30 10.37 9.16
N CYS A 17 60.30 10.93 8.46
CA CYS A 17 60.17 10.73 7.02
C CYS A 17 61.28 11.49 6.27
N ALA A 18 61.62 12.70 6.70
CA ALA A 18 62.72 13.48 6.11
C ALA A 18 64.08 12.80 6.28
N GLU A 19 64.36 12.16 7.43
CA GLU A 19 65.55 11.32 7.63
C GLU A 19 65.62 10.15 6.63
N ILE A 20 64.50 9.45 6.42
CA ILE A 20 64.44 8.33 5.47
C ILE A 20 64.61 8.83 4.03
N LEU A 21 63.90 9.89 3.63
CA LEU A 21 63.93 10.45 2.27
C LEU A 21 65.26 11.18 1.93
N ALA A 22 66.17 11.34 2.90
CA ALA A 22 67.51 11.87 2.69
C ALA A 22 68.56 10.78 2.34
N ALA A 23 68.18 9.49 2.28
CA ALA A 23 69.09 8.43 1.89
C ALA A 23 69.56 8.58 0.41
N PRO A 24 70.86 8.44 0.13
CA PRO A 24 71.47 8.85 -1.15
C PRO A 24 71.13 7.90 -2.33
N ASP A 25 70.57 6.73 -2.05
CA ASP A 25 70.22 5.67 -2.99
C ASP A 25 68.73 5.62 -3.39
N ILE A 26 67.92 6.56 -2.88
CA ILE A 26 66.48 6.64 -3.14
C ILE A 26 66.15 7.08 -4.58
N VAL A 27 65.18 6.37 -5.18
CA VAL A 27 64.63 6.68 -6.51
C VAL A 27 63.10 6.83 -6.44
N PHE A 28 62.59 8.02 -6.74
CA PHE A 28 61.15 8.33 -6.75
C PHE A 28 60.42 7.86 -8.02
N LEU A 29 59.18 7.41 -7.87
CA LEU A 29 58.29 7.05 -8.98
C LEU A 29 57.50 8.29 -9.47
N HIS A 30 57.80 8.77 -10.68
CA HIS A 30 57.43 10.13 -11.09
C HIS A 30 55.99 10.34 -11.58
N ASP A 31 55.28 9.32 -12.08
CA ASP A 31 53.90 9.43 -12.57
C ASP A 31 52.98 8.33 -11.99
N ILE A 32 52.72 8.41 -10.68
CA ILE A 32 51.57 7.76 -10.04
C ILE A 32 50.50 8.83 -9.83
N GLU A 33 49.45 8.83 -10.66
CA GLU A 33 48.24 9.61 -10.38
C GLU A 33 47.36 8.88 -9.37
N ASN A 34 46.73 9.61 -8.43
CA ASN A 34 45.77 9.02 -7.51
C ASN A 34 44.49 8.62 -8.29
N PRO A 35 44.18 7.31 -8.45
CA PRO A 35 43.08 6.83 -9.30
C PRO A 35 41.70 7.34 -8.88
N LEU A 36 41.54 7.78 -7.63
CA LEU A 36 40.27 8.23 -7.05
C LEU A 36 39.80 9.59 -7.63
N GLY A 37 40.67 10.35 -8.30
CA GLY A 37 40.37 11.70 -8.77
C GLY A 37 39.24 11.80 -9.81
N ASN A 38 39.04 10.78 -10.65
CA ASN A 38 38.14 10.86 -11.82
C ASN A 38 36.96 9.86 -11.81
N VAL A 39 36.85 8.95 -10.83
CA VAL A 39 35.82 7.88 -10.83
C VAL A 39 34.77 8.06 -9.72
N MET A 40 34.37 9.31 -9.47
CA MET A 40 33.31 9.67 -8.52
C MET A 40 31.91 9.51 -9.13
N ASN A 41 31.47 8.26 -9.32
CA ASN A 41 30.04 7.96 -9.53
C ASN A 41 29.57 6.77 -8.67
N ARG A 42 28.34 6.86 -8.15
CA ARG A 42 27.95 6.21 -6.90
C ARG A 42 27.60 4.72 -7.06
N GLY A 43 28.22 3.87 -6.23
CA GLY A 43 27.60 2.62 -5.78
C GLY A 43 28.19 1.29 -6.27
N ALA A 44 29.23 1.29 -7.12
CA ALA A 44 29.79 0.04 -7.67
C ALA A 44 30.98 -0.55 -6.88
N PHE A 45 31.80 0.29 -6.23
CA PHE A 45 33.03 -0.14 -5.54
C PHE A 45 32.93 0.00 -4.02
N THR A 46 33.11 -1.13 -3.32
CA THR A 46 33.07 -1.31 -1.86
C THR A 46 31.72 -1.02 -1.18
N ASN A 47 31.24 -1.96 -0.36
CA ASN A 47 30.26 -1.65 0.67
C ASN A 47 30.96 -0.95 1.86
N GLY A 48 31.19 0.36 1.72
CA GLY A 48 31.23 1.30 2.84
C GLY A 48 32.53 1.45 3.64
N ILE A 49 33.71 1.48 2.99
CA ILE A 49 35.00 1.39 3.71
C ILE A 49 35.98 2.57 3.49
N LEU A 50 36.06 3.17 2.30
CA LEU A 50 36.96 4.31 2.00
C LEU A 50 36.24 5.61 1.59
N ASN A 51 34.91 5.68 1.75
CA ASN A 51 34.12 6.88 1.45
C ASN A 51 34.09 7.85 2.65
N ILE A 52 35.25 8.41 3.00
CA ILE A 52 35.39 9.59 3.86
C ILE A 52 36.35 10.56 3.15
N PRO A 53 36.04 11.87 3.00
CA PRO A 53 36.89 12.80 2.25
C PRO A 53 38.35 12.88 2.73
N ASP A 54 38.60 12.59 4.00
CA ASP A 54 39.91 12.73 4.67
C ASP A 54 40.72 11.43 4.78
N GLY A 55 40.32 10.35 4.08
CA GLY A 55 40.84 8.99 4.30
C GLY A 55 42.34 8.80 4.05
N VAL A 56 42.87 9.40 2.98
CA VAL A 56 44.31 9.46 2.65
C VAL A 56 44.62 10.87 2.19
N ARG A 57 45.60 11.52 2.83
CA ARG A 57 45.89 12.96 2.65
C ARG A 57 47.04 13.24 1.70
N ALA A 58 48.04 12.36 1.67
CA ALA A 58 49.20 12.42 0.79
C ALA A 58 49.74 11.00 0.56
N GLN A 59 50.40 10.78 -0.59
CA GLN A 59 51.02 9.50 -0.96
C GLN A 59 52.36 9.75 -1.69
N LEU A 60 53.40 8.98 -1.35
CA LEU A 60 54.72 9.09 -1.98
C LEU A 60 55.38 7.71 -2.12
N ALA A 61 55.68 7.29 -3.34
CA ALA A 61 56.29 5.98 -3.64
C ALA A 61 57.74 6.10 -4.13
N TYR A 62 58.61 5.24 -3.62
CA TYR A 62 60.05 5.28 -3.86
C TYR A 62 60.72 3.92 -3.64
N PHE A 63 61.77 3.64 -4.39
CA PHE A 63 62.66 2.51 -4.14
C PHE A 63 63.84 2.95 -3.26
N HIS A 64 64.35 2.05 -2.43
CA HIS A 64 65.62 2.25 -1.72
C HIS A 64 66.86 2.06 -2.60
N GLN A 65 66.74 1.40 -3.76
CA GLN A 65 67.81 1.24 -4.75
C GLN A 65 67.21 1.18 -6.16
N LYS A 66 67.93 1.70 -7.17
CA LYS A 66 67.48 1.66 -8.57
C LYS A 66 67.30 0.20 -9.05
N PRO A 67 66.14 -0.20 -9.59
CA PRO A 67 65.97 -1.50 -10.23
C PRO A 67 66.97 -1.74 -11.38
N GLN A 68 67.39 -2.99 -11.56
CA GLN A 68 68.20 -3.38 -12.71
C GLN A 68 67.35 -3.33 -13.99
N GLU A 69 67.89 -2.72 -15.04
CA GLU A 69 67.21 -2.60 -16.33
C GLU A 69 67.13 -3.97 -17.03
N GLY A 70 65.98 -4.29 -17.61
CA GLY A 70 65.74 -5.58 -18.29
C GLY A 70 65.23 -6.73 -17.42
N LEU A 71 64.85 -6.50 -16.16
CA LEU A 71 64.19 -7.51 -15.32
C LEU A 71 62.90 -8.04 -15.99
N PRO A 72 62.71 -9.37 -16.12
CA PRO A 72 61.52 -9.93 -16.72
C PRO A 72 60.29 -9.81 -15.80
N ILE A 73 59.10 -9.77 -16.40
CA ILE A 73 57.83 -9.55 -15.69
C ILE A 73 57.65 -10.58 -14.56
N GLY A 74 57.59 -10.09 -13.32
CA GLY A 74 57.42 -10.90 -12.11
C GLY A 74 58.73 -11.35 -11.41
N ALA A 75 59.91 -10.99 -11.93
CA ALA A 75 61.17 -11.20 -11.22
C ALA A 75 61.18 -10.46 -9.86
N PRO A 76 61.92 -10.97 -8.84
CA PRO A 76 62.11 -10.25 -7.58
C PRO A 76 62.75 -8.88 -7.82
N PHE A 77 62.05 -7.82 -7.41
CA PHE A 77 62.51 -6.43 -7.53
C PHE A 77 63.05 -5.92 -6.18
N PRO A 78 63.99 -4.94 -6.17
CA PRO A 78 64.45 -4.32 -4.93
C PRO A 78 63.31 -3.57 -4.24
N GLU A 79 63.24 -3.71 -2.92
CA GLU A 79 62.14 -3.28 -2.04
C GLU A 79 61.47 -1.94 -2.43
N LEU A 80 60.20 -1.99 -2.82
CA LEU A 80 59.38 -0.80 -3.08
C LEU A 80 58.70 -0.35 -1.78
N ARG A 81 58.83 0.94 -1.47
CA ARG A 81 58.23 1.58 -0.29
C ARG A 81 57.25 2.67 -0.71
N VAL A 82 56.15 2.77 0.03
CA VAL A 82 55.16 3.83 -0.15
C VAL A 82 54.81 4.45 1.20
N MET A 83 55.00 5.75 1.32
CA MET A 83 54.54 6.56 2.46
C MET A 83 53.09 7.00 2.24
N TYR A 84 52.29 6.94 3.30
CA TYR A 84 50.92 7.43 3.32
C TYR A 84 50.69 8.29 4.56
N ASP A 85 50.10 9.48 4.40
CA ASP A 85 49.43 10.19 5.51
C ASP A 85 47.98 9.71 5.57
N ILE A 86 47.70 8.84 6.55
CA ILE A 86 46.37 8.35 6.88
C ILE A 86 45.87 9.18 8.06
N GLY A 87 44.64 9.69 7.97
CA GLY A 87 44.03 10.47 9.06
C GLY A 87 43.91 9.71 10.38
N HIS A 88 43.31 10.33 11.40
CA HIS A 88 43.11 9.73 12.74
C HIS A 88 42.06 8.60 12.79
N GLY A 89 42.07 7.69 11.81
CA GLY A 89 41.21 6.52 11.81
C GLY A 89 41.52 5.55 10.68
N LEU A 90 42.21 4.46 11.00
CA LEU A 90 41.92 3.18 10.37
C LEU A 90 41.50 2.18 11.45
N ALA A 91 40.19 2.17 11.70
CA ALA A 91 39.53 1.28 12.65
C ALA A 91 38.33 0.60 11.97
N GLY A 92 38.42 -0.70 11.74
CA GLY A 92 37.23 -1.55 11.88
C GLY A 92 36.90 -1.73 13.35
N TRP A 93 36.24 -2.84 13.69
CA TRP A 93 36.40 -3.41 15.04
C TRP A 93 37.90 -3.59 15.32
N ALA A 94 38.34 -3.42 16.56
CA ALA A 94 39.71 -3.74 16.96
C ALA A 94 40.01 -5.21 16.61
N GLY A 95 40.64 -5.44 15.46
CA GLY A 95 40.72 -6.75 14.80
C GLY A 95 40.47 -6.77 13.28
N ARG A 96 40.09 -5.64 12.64
CA ARG A 96 39.80 -5.61 11.20
C ARG A 96 40.37 -4.36 10.50
N GLY A 97 41.45 -4.56 9.75
CA GLY A 97 41.66 -3.79 8.52
C GLY A 97 40.70 -4.28 7.42
N HIS A 98 40.74 -3.67 6.24
CA HIS A 98 39.86 -4.02 5.12
C HIS A 98 40.65 -4.27 3.84
N GLY A 99 40.35 -5.40 3.17
CA GLY A 99 41.09 -5.87 1.99
C GLY A 99 41.15 -4.88 0.83
N GLY A 100 40.18 -3.98 0.68
CA GLY A 100 40.20 -2.94 -0.37
C GLY A 100 41.40 -1.99 -0.29
N PHE A 101 41.91 -1.69 0.91
CA PHE A 101 43.14 -0.90 1.08
C PHE A 101 44.37 -1.69 0.61
N LEU A 102 44.43 -2.99 0.87
CA LEU A 102 45.51 -3.86 0.41
C LEU A 102 45.44 -4.16 -1.10
N SER A 103 44.24 -4.18 -1.70
CA SER A 103 44.09 -4.22 -3.16
C SER A 103 44.58 -2.93 -3.82
N PHE A 104 44.28 -1.76 -3.23
CA PHE A 104 44.78 -0.46 -3.71
C PHE A 104 46.30 -0.31 -3.56
N LEU A 105 46.85 -0.75 -2.42
CA LEU A 105 48.28 -0.85 -2.19
C LEU A 105 48.93 -1.74 -3.25
N PHE A 106 48.39 -2.94 -3.50
CA PHE A 106 48.93 -3.86 -4.48
C PHE A 106 48.89 -3.29 -5.91
N ASP A 107 47.79 -2.64 -6.30
CA ASP A 107 47.64 -1.98 -7.61
C ASP A 107 48.71 -0.89 -7.83
N THR A 108 48.85 0.04 -6.87
CA THR A 108 49.83 1.15 -6.94
C THR A 108 51.29 0.73 -6.73
N VAL A 109 51.55 -0.41 -6.07
CA VAL A 109 52.90 -0.99 -5.90
C VAL A 109 53.33 -1.80 -7.12
N ALA A 110 52.45 -2.64 -7.66
CA ALA A 110 52.82 -3.55 -8.75
C ALA A 110 52.65 -2.90 -10.14
N GLY A 111 51.72 -1.96 -10.29
CA GLY A 111 51.30 -1.41 -11.59
C GLY A 111 50.34 -2.33 -12.37
N TRP A 112 49.52 -3.12 -11.67
CA TRP A 112 48.64 -4.15 -12.27
C TRP A 112 47.16 -3.87 -11.98
N LEU A 113 46.51 -3.17 -12.92
CA LEU A 113 45.11 -2.70 -12.82
C LEU A 113 44.11 -3.84 -12.51
N ALA A 114 43.75 -3.97 -11.23
CA ALA A 114 42.94 -5.06 -10.70
C ALA A 114 41.42 -4.85 -10.92
N ILE A 115 40.95 -4.94 -12.17
CA ILE A 115 39.52 -4.79 -12.51
C ILE A 115 38.68 -5.94 -11.93
N LEU A 116 37.84 -5.65 -10.93
CA LEU A 116 36.93 -6.61 -10.33
C LEU A 116 35.56 -6.66 -11.04
N ASN A 117 35.38 -7.73 -11.82
CA ASN A 117 34.14 -8.21 -12.44
C ASN A 117 33.68 -7.51 -13.74
N THR A 118 32.88 -8.21 -14.55
CA THR A 118 32.90 -8.10 -16.01
C THR A 118 31.68 -7.42 -16.62
N HIS A 119 31.83 -6.21 -17.21
CA HIS A 119 30.93 -5.72 -18.28
C HIS A 119 31.47 -4.61 -19.20
N HIS A 120 32.64 -3.99 -18.95
CA HIS A 120 33.16 -2.87 -19.77
C HIS A 120 34.64 -3.06 -20.18
N ALA A 121 35.00 -4.23 -20.70
CA ALA A 121 36.37 -4.49 -21.19
C ALA A 121 36.74 -3.67 -22.44
N GLU A 122 35.75 -3.27 -23.25
CA GLU A 122 35.96 -2.66 -24.57
C GLU A 122 36.48 -1.21 -24.51
N LYS A 123 36.26 -0.47 -23.40
CA LYS A 123 36.60 0.96 -23.29
C LYS A 123 38.06 1.26 -22.86
N VAL A 124 38.90 0.24 -22.73
CA VAL A 124 40.31 0.42 -22.30
C VAL A 124 41.28 0.47 -23.49
N GLN A 125 40.88 -0.02 -24.67
CA GLN A 125 41.75 -0.09 -25.85
C GLN A 125 42.10 1.29 -26.44
N ASP A 126 41.24 2.29 -26.29
CA ASP A 126 41.42 3.63 -26.90
C ASP A 126 42.55 4.46 -26.26
N ILE A 127 43.07 4.07 -25.08
CA ILE A 127 43.94 4.93 -24.26
C ILE A 127 45.43 4.58 -24.40
N THR A 128 45.80 3.32 -24.67
CA THR A 128 47.22 2.89 -24.76
C THR A 128 47.49 1.92 -25.92
N PRO A 129 47.66 2.40 -27.16
CA PRO A 129 47.79 1.54 -28.35
C PRO A 129 49.11 0.75 -28.48
N GLN A 130 50.10 0.98 -27.62
CA GLN A 130 51.48 0.47 -27.81
C GLN A 130 51.90 -0.63 -26.82
N MET A 131 51.06 -1.01 -25.86
CA MET A 131 51.32 -2.14 -24.96
C MET A 131 50.49 -3.35 -25.38
N ALA A 132 51.15 -4.39 -25.92
CA ALA A 132 50.52 -5.68 -26.16
C ALA A 132 50.18 -6.35 -24.82
N VAL A 133 48.92 -6.21 -24.39
CA VAL A 133 48.47 -6.59 -23.03
C VAL A 133 48.60 -8.10 -22.79
N PRO A 134 49.38 -8.54 -21.78
CA PRO A 134 49.33 -9.92 -21.32
C PRO A 134 48.06 -10.18 -20.49
N THR A 135 47.54 -11.40 -20.63
CA THR A 135 46.32 -11.97 -20.01
C THR A 135 45.90 -11.38 -18.66
N THR A 136 44.64 -10.90 -18.55
CA THR A 136 44.02 -10.46 -17.30
C THR A 136 44.07 -11.55 -16.23
N VAL A 137 44.70 -11.27 -15.07
CA VAL A 137 44.76 -12.19 -13.93
C VAL A 137 43.91 -11.68 -12.77
N THR A 138 42.71 -12.26 -12.61
CA THR A 138 41.83 -11.93 -11.48
C THR A 138 42.31 -12.61 -10.20
N ALA A 139 43.18 -11.95 -9.44
CA ALA A 139 43.58 -12.39 -8.11
C ALA A 139 42.53 -11.98 -7.05
N ARG A 140 42.13 -12.92 -6.19
CA ARG A 140 41.36 -12.65 -4.97
C ARG A 140 42.30 -12.69 -3.77
N LEU A 141 42.70 -11.51 -3.30
CA LEU A 141 43.39 -11.33 -2.03
C LEU A 141 42.41 -11.67 -0.88
N GLU A 142 42.83 -12.48 0.08
CA GLU A 142 41.94 -13.10 1.08
C GLU A 142 42.52 -12.87 2.50
N VAL A 143 42.69 -11.59 2.83
CA VAL A 143 43.41 -11.08 4.01
C VAL A 143 42.76 -11.52 5.33
N ASN A 144 43.42 -12.45 6.03
CA ASN A 144 42.98 -12.97 7.32
C ASN A 144 43.71 -12.29 8.50
N TYR A 145 43.24 -11.10 8.89
CA TYR A 145 43.74 -10.37 10.06
C TYR A 145 43.59 -11.20 11.35
N ARG A 146 44.71 -11.50 12.03
CA ARG A 146 44.71 -12.28 13.29
C ARG A 146 44.68 -11.45 14.57
N LYS A 147 44.86 -10.12 14.48
CA LYS A 147 44.89 -9.18 15.61
C LYS A 147 44.39 -7.79 15.19
N PRO A 148 44.04 -6.92 16.16
CA PRO A 148 43.91 -5.48 15.91
C PRO A 148 45.21 -4.89 15.37
N ILE A 149 45.05 -3.94 14.45
CA ILE A 149 46.05 -2.94 14.11
C ILE A 149 45.30 -1.60 14.22
N ILE A 150 45.84 -0.65 14.97
CA ILE A 150 45.32 0.71 15.07
C ILE A 150 46.43 1.61 14.55
N LEU A 151 46.25 2.14 13.35
CA LEU A 151 47.19 3.07 12.72
C LEU A 151 46.61 4.49 12.83
N GLY A 152 47.48 5.48 13.05
CA GLY A 152 47.12 6.89 13.04
C GLY A 152 48.31 7.75 12.64
N GLY A 153 48.12 8.62 11.65
CA GLY A 153 49.19 9.43 11.08
C GLY A 153 49.93 8.72 9.96
N VAL A 154 51.22 9.04 9.82
CA VAL A 154 52.03 8.59 8.69
C VAL A 154 52.52 7.15 8.89
N VAL A 155 52.42 6.34 7.83
CA VAL A 155 52.90 4.95 7.79
C VAL A 155 53.72 4.69 6.53
N ILE A 156 54.67 3.77 6.63
CA ILE A 156 55.36 3.17 5.47
C ILE A 156 54.76 1.79 5.21
N VAL A 157 54.45 1.52 3.94
CA VAL A 157 54.18 0.17 3.44
C VAL A 157 55.33 -0.26 2.55
N THR A 158 56.02 -1.31 2.98
CA THR A 158 57.02 -2.06 2.22
C THR A 158 56.34 -3.22 1.49
N ALA A 159 56.72 -3.44 0.24
CA ALA A 159 56.28 -4.59 -0.54
C ALA A 159 57.44 -5.24 -1.31
N ALA A 160 57.52 -6.56 -1.25
CA ALA A 160 58.51 -7.35 -1.98
C ALA A 160 57.90 -8.64 -2.54
N VAL A 161 58.16 -8.92 -3.83
CA VAL A 161 57.88 -10.23 -4.43
C VAL A 161 58.92 -11.22 -3.89
N ASN A 162 58.50 -12.07 -2.96
CA ASN A 162 59.34 -13.05 -2.29
C ASN A 162 59.75 -14.17 -3.27
N ARG A 163 58.78 -14.73 -4.01
CA ARG A 163 59.04 -15.75 -5.05
C ARG A 163 57.88 -15.94 -6.04
N LEU A 164 58.18 -16.60 -7.17
CA LEU A 164 57.21 -17.12 -8.13
C LEU A 164 57.15 -18.66 -8.06
N GLU A 165 55.95 -19.23 -8.21
CA GLU A 165 55.74 -20.68 -8.42
C GLU A 165 54.76 -20.88 -9.59
N GLY A 166 55.30 -21.13 -10.79
CA GLY A 166 54.49 -21.26 -12.02
C GLY A 166 53.77 -19.96 -12.35
N LYS A 167 52.43 -19.99 -12.37
CA LYS A 167 51.58 -18.79 -12.56
C LYS A 167 51.24 -18.05 -11.25
N LYS A 168 51.84 -18.42 -10.12
CA LYS A 168 51.55 -17.84 -8.80
C LYS A 168 52.67 -16.94 -8.32
N MET A 169 52.31 -15.82 -7.73
CA MET A 169 53.22 -14.85 -7.14
C MET A 169 53.00 -14.77 -5.62
N TYR A 170 54.09 -14.82 -4.86
CA TYR A 170 54.10 -14.69 -3.41
C TYR A 170 54.68 -13.34 -3.04
N ILE A 171 53.92 -12.57 -2.25
CA ILE A 171 54.26 -11.20 -1.90
C ILE A 171 54.25 -11.06 -0.39
N ASP A 172 55.36 -10.57 0.14
CA ASP A 172 55.50 -10.18 1.54
C ASP A 172 55.22 -8.68 1.62
N LEU A 173 54.20 -8.32 2.39
CA LEU A 173 53.82 -6.95 2.69
C LEU A 173 54.12 -6.65 4.15
N LYS A 174 54.74 -5.50 4.42
CA LYS A 174 55.14 -5.08 5.76
C LYS A 174 54.69 -3.63 5.98
N MET A 175 54.00 -3.38 7.08
CA MET A 175 53.57 -2.04 7.49
C MET A 175 54.35 -1.60 8.73
N GLU A 176 54.80 -0.35 8.74
CA GLU A 176 55.49 0.30 9.85
C GLU A 176 54.87 1.68 10.13
N ASP A 177 54.65 2.00 11.40
CA ASP A 177 54.24 3.33 11.87
C ASP A 177 55.42 4.13 12.47
N GLU A 178 55.17 5.37 12.90
CA GLU A 178 56.16 6.22 13.58
C GLU A 178 56.74 5.58 14.86
N ALA A 179 56.01 4.67 15.50
CA ALA A 179 56.46 3.91 16.66
C ALA A 179 57.20 2.60 16.29
N ARG A 180 57.39 2.31 15.00
CA ARG A 180 57.95 1.08 14.43
C ARG A 180 57.22 -0.20 14.86
N GLN A 181 55.90 -0.13 15.06
CA GLN A 181 55.08 -1.35 15.19
C GLN A 181 54.97 -2.04 13.84
N ILE A 182 55.56 -3.24 13.75
CA ILE A 182 55.60 -4.03 12.51
C ILE A 182 54.37 -4.92 12.41
N ALA A 183 53.62 -4.79 11.31
CA ALA A 183 52.63 -5.78 10.89
C ALA A 183 53.05 -6.44 9.57
N GLU A 184 53.30 -7.75 9.59
CA GLU A 184 53.61 -8.56 8.41
C GLU A 184 52.36 -9.28 7.88
N ILE A 185 52.16 -9.25 6.56
CA ILE A 185 51.12 -9.96 5.83
C ILE A 185 51.78 -10.68 4.65
N LYS A 186 51.53 -11.99 4.50
CA LYS A 186 52.13 -12.82 3.44
C LYS A 186 51.02 -13.57 2.70
N GLU A 187 50.88 -13.34 1.40
CA GLU A 187 49.82 -13.93 0.56
C GLU A 187 50.34 -14.49 -0.77
N ALA A 188 49.52 -15.35 -1.38
CA ALA A 188 49.85 -16.11 -2.57
C ALA A 188 48.75 -15.97 -3.63
N MET A 189 49.08 -15.37 -4.78
CA MET A 189 48.09 -15.10 -5.83
C MET A 189 47.93 -16.30 -6.77
N GLY A 190 46.83 -17.05 -6.61
CA GLY A 190 46.39 -18.08 -7.57
C GLY A 190 45.72 -19.30 -6.92
N GLY A 191 44.40 -19.45 -7.09
CA GLY A 191 43.63 -20.58 -6.56
C GLY A 191 43.79 -21.89 -7.34
N LYS A 192 43.32 -23.05 -6.83
CA LYS A 192 42.93 -23.42 -5.45
C LYS A 192 43.04 -24.97 -5.32
N SER A 193 43.10 -25.49 -4.09
CA SER A 193 43.13 -26.93 -3.67
C SER A 193 44.32 -27.81 -4.14
N GLY A 194 44.74 -28.85 -3.39
CA GLY A 194 44.37 -29.24 -2.01
C GLY A 194 44.79 -30.68 -1.60
N LEU A 195 44.63 -31.00 -0.30
CA LEU A 195 44.74 -32.32 0.36
C LEU A 195 46.17 -32.96 0.39
N GLU A 196 46.60 -33.77 1.36
CA GLU A 196 46.06 -34.25 2.67
C GLU A 196 47.26 -34.69 3.58
N LEU A 197 47.20 -35.26 4.80
CA LEU A 197 46.16 -35.82 5.72
C LEU A 197 46.47 -35.28 7.17
N GLU A 198 46.28 -35.87 8.38
CA GLU A 198 45.89 -37.21 8.85
C GLU A 198 45.21 -37.18 10.27
N HIS A 199 45.35 -38.22 11.10
CA HIS A 199 44.60 -38.50 12.33
C HIS A 199 44.80 -37.53 13.53
N LYS A 200 43.71 -36.84 13.91
CA LYS A 200 43.03 -37.06 15.21
C LYS A 200 41.66 -36.36 15.24
N ARG A 201 40.59 -37.09 15.58
CA ARG A 201 39.21 -36.59 15.60
C ARG A 201 38.91 -35.70 16.82
N PRO A 202 38.46 -34.44 16.65
CA PRO A 202 37.45 -33.84 17.52
C PRO A 202 36.07 -34.40 17.13
N SER A 203 35.12 -34.48 18.06
CA SER A 203 33.79 -35.04 17.77
C SER A 203 32.90 -34.08 16.98
N MET A 204 32.47 -34.47 15.78
CA MET A 204 31.47 -33.74 14.97
C MET A 204 30.02 -33.90 15.50
N ALA A 205 29.84 -33.87 16.82
CA ALA A 205 28.55 -34.08 17.48
C ALA A 205 27.48 -33.01 17.19
N VAL A 206 27.85 -31.89 16.56
CA VAL A 206 26.96 -30.73 16.32
C VAL A 206 26.56 -30.59 14.84
N LEU A 207 27.30 -31.20 13.90
CA LEU A 207 27.00 -31.12 12.46
C LEU A 207 26.67 -32.47 11.82
N ASP A 208 27.22 -33.59 12.30
CA ASP A 208 26.77 -34.92 11.82
C ASP A 208 25.31 -35.20 12.24
N ASN A 209 24.87 -34.64 13.37
CA ASN A 209 23.46 -34.64 13.78
C ASN A 209 22.54 -33.76 12.89
N ILE A 210 23.09 -33.07 11.89
CA ILE A 210 22.37 -32.31 10.86
C ILE A 210 22.65 -32.90 9.45
N ALA A 211 23.50 -33.92 9.34
CA ALA A 211 23.71 -34.71 8.13
C ALA A 211 22.51 -35.66 7.88
N LEU A 212 21.40 -35.09 7.43
CA LEU A 212 20.23 -35.83 6.96
C LEU A 212 20.64 -36.76 5.79
N GLU A 213 20.58 -38.07 6.05
CA GLU A 213 21.07 -39.22 5.26
C GLU A 213 20.72 -39.20 3.74
N GLY A 214 21.29 -38.28 2.96
CA GLY A 214 20.87 -38.03 1.58
C GLY A 214 19.41 -37.53 1.45
N ARG A 215 18.81 -36.99 2.53
CA ARG A 215 17.38 -36.60 2.55
C ARG A 215 17.22 -35.08 2.52
N VAL A 216 16.39 -34.62 1.57
CA VAL A 216 16.05 -33.21 1.39
C VAL A 216 15.44 -32.62 2.68
N PRO A 217 15.92 -31.47 3.18
CA PRO A 217 15.70 -31.04 4.57
C PRO A 217 14.35 -30.34 4.80
N TYR A 218 13.24 -31.00 4.50
CA TYR A 218 11.88 -30.46 4.66
C TYR A 218 11.61 -29.93 6.08
N GLY A 219 12.10 -30.62 7.12
CA GLY A 219 11.96 -30.17 8.51
C GLY A 219 12.59 -28.79 8.78
N ILE A 220 13.71 -28.48 8.13
CA ILE A 220 14.36 -27.16 8.20
C ILE A 220 13.55 -26.12 7.42
N ALA A 221 13.02 -26.49 6.24
CA ALA A 221 12.13 -25.61 5.47
C ALA A 221 10.86 -25.24 6.25
N ALA A 222 10.20 -26.20 6.88
CA ALA A 222 9.05 -25.95 7.76
C ALA A 222 9.44 -25.08 8.97
N GLY A 223 10.59 -25.34 9.61
CA GLY A 223 11.12 -24.51 10.70
C GLY A 223 11.38 -23.05 10.29
N LEU A 224 11.98 -22.82 9.13
CA LEU A 224 12.14 -21.49 8.54
C LEU A 224 10.78 -20.83 8.25
N GLY A 225 9.77 -21.61 7.85
CA GLY A 225 8.40 -21.12 7.67
C GLY A 225 7.77 -20.62 8.98
N VAL A 226 7.98 -21.34 10.08
CA VAL A 226 7.57 -20.92 11.43
C VAL A 226 8.27 -19.60 11.81
N VAL A 227 9.59 -19.50 11.59
CA VAL A 227 10.35 -18.27 11.85
C VAL A 227 9.83 -17.10 11.03
N LEU A 228 9.67 -17.25 9.71
CA LEU A 228 9.15 -16.20 8.82
C LEU A 228 7.75 -15.72 9.19
N HIS A 229 6.88 -16.60 9.69
CA HIS A 229 5.60 -16.16 10.26
C HIS A 229 5.83 -15.31 11.51
N VAL A 230 6.58 -15.81 12.49
CA VAL A 230 6.74 -15.18 13.81
C VAL A 230 7.48 -13.83 13.74
N THR A 231 8.51 -13.71 12.90
CA THR A 231 9.36 -12.52 12.80
C THR A 231 8.92 -11.53 11.72
N CYS A 232 8.34 -12.01 10.60
CA CYS A 232 7.95 -11.16 9.48
C CYS A 232 6.42 -11.06 9.33
N PHE A 233 5.74 -12.12 8.89
CA PHE A 233 4.33 -12.02 8.44
C PHE A 233 3.32 -11.68 9.55
N ARG A 234 3.68 -11.92 10.82
CA ARG A 234 2.90 -11.51 12.00
C ARG A 234 2.99 -10.00 12.28
N VAL A 235 4.00 -9.30 11.78
CA VAL A 235 4.33 -7.91 12.13
C VAL A 235 4.12 -6.98 10.94
N GLY A 236 3.22 -6.00 11.06
CA GLY A 236 2.98 -4.97 10.05
C GLY A 236 1.98 -5.33 8.95
N GLU A 237 1.72 -4.38 8.05
CA GLU A 237 0.69 -4.49 7.00
C GLU A 237 1.25 -5.00 5.65
N TRP A 238 1.31 -6.32 5.50
CA TRP A 238 1.84 -6.96 4.28
C TRP A 238 0.94 -6.82 3.03
N ASN A 239 -0.33 -6.42 3.17
CA ASN A 239 -1.33 -6.45 2.09
C ASN A 239 -0.87 -5.80 0.77
N ARG A 240 -0.23 -4.61 0.85
CA ARG A 240 0.26 -3.85 -0.31
C ARG A 240 1.52 -4.46 -0.96
N TRP A 241 2.24 -5.30 -0.24
CA TRP A 241 3.55 -5.83 -0.62
C TRP A 241 3.48 -7.24 -1.21
N ILE A 242 2.33 -7.91 -1.11
CA ILE A 242 2.10 -9.30 -1.50
C ILE A 242 2.60 -9.63 -2.92
N PRO A 243 2.38 -8.83 -3.98
CA PRO A 243 2.95 -9.13 -5.30
C PRO A 243 4.49 -9.17 -5.30
N ARG A 244 5.13 -8.23 -4.60
CA ARG A 244 6.60 -8.19 -4.45
C ARG A 244 7.11 -9.35 -3.60
N THR A 245 6.36 -9.74 -2.57
CA THR A 245 6.64 -10.93 -1.74
C THR A 245 6.54 -12.22 -2.57
N ILE A 246 5.54 -12.35 -3.43
CA ILE A 246 5.38 -13.50 -4.36
C ILE A 246 6.56 -13.53 -5.35
N LEU A 247 6.91 -12.41 -5.97
CA LEU A 247 8.07 -12.33 -6.87
C LEU A 247 9.39 -12.71 -6.17
N PHE A 248 9.59 -12.28 -4.92
CA PHE A 248 10.72 -12.69 -4.10
C PHE A 248 10.74 -14.20 -3.86
N PHE A 249 9.62 -14.82 -3.51
CA PHE A 249 9.56 -16.29 -3.34
C PHE A 249 9.73 -17.06 -4.64
N ILE A 250 9.27 -16.54 -5.79
CA ILE A 250 9.53 -17.14 -7.11
C ILE A 250 11.02 -17.07 -7.45
N ALA A 251 11.68 -15.94 -7.20
CA ALA A 251 13.12 -15.80 -7.41
C ALA A 251 13.94 -16.71 -6.47
N LEU A 252 13.57 -16.77 -5.19
CA LEU A 252 14.19 -17.66 -4.20
C LEU A 252 13.99 -19.13 -4.58
N TYR A 253 12.79 -19.50 -5.04
CA TYR A 253 12.49 -20.83 -5.59
C TYR A 253 13.40 -21.16 -6.78
N GLY A 254 13.57 -20.22 -7.72
CA GLY A 254 14.50 -20.37 -8.85
C GLY A 254 15.95 -20.59 -8.44
N VAL A 255 16.44 -19.91 -7.40
CA VAL A 255 17.80 -20.10 -6.87
C VAL A 255 17.94 -21.46 -6.17
N VAL A 256 16.96 -21.88 -5.37
CA VAL A 256 16.96 -23.21 -4.74
C VAL A 256 16.90 -24.32 -5.80
N MET A 257 16.02 -24.17 -6.79
CA MET A 257 15.93 -25.06 -7.96
C MET A 257 17.27 -25.22 -8.68
N PHE A 258 17.94 -24.11 -8.99
CA PHE A 258 19.25 -24.12 -9.63
C PHE A 258 20.29 -24.85 -8.76
N ALA A 259 20.31 -24.58 -7.45
CA ALA A 259 21.22 -25.23 -6.51
C ALA A 259 20.99 -26.75 -6.41
N LEU A 260 19.72 -27.21 -6.38
CA LEU A 260 19.39 -28.63 -6.35
C LEU A 260 19.91 -29.35 -7.61
N ILE A 261 19.74 -28.75 -8.80
CA ILE A 261 20.17 -29.33 -10.08
C ILE A 261 21.69 -29.34 -10.22
N HIS A 262 22.39 -28.30 -9.76
CA HIS A 262 23.83 -28.13 -10.02
C HIS A 262 24.77 -28.62 -8.91
N TYR A 263 24.28 -28.99 -7.73
CA TYR A 263 25.11 -29.58 -6.66
C TYR A 263 24.79 -31.07 -6.44
N PRO A 264 25.65 -32.01 -6.90
CA PRO A 264 25.34 -33.46 -6.92
C PRO A 264 24.92 -34.08 -5.59
N GLN A 265 25.37 -33.49 -4.47
CA GLN A 265 25.04 -33.88 -3.10
C GLN A 265 23.55 -33.82 -2.73
N PHE A 266 22.69 -33.20 -3.56
CA PHE A 266 21.25 -33.05 -3.30
C PHE A 266 20.33 -33.94 -4.17
N HIS A 267 20.89 -34.83 -4.99
CA HIS A 267 20.17 -35.92 -5.68
C HIS A 267 18.91 -35.55 -6.52
N PRO A 268 19.05 -34.73 -7.56
CA PRO A 268 18.27 -34.89 -8.78
C PRO A 268 19.18 -35.04 -10.00
N GLN A 269 19.18 -36.22 -10.64
CA GLN A 269 19.97 -36.45 -11.87
C GLN A 269 19.32 -35.86 -13.13
N ASP A 270 18.11 -35.29 -13.01
CA ASP A 270 17.37 -34.66 -14.09
C ASP A 270 16.54 -33.44 -13.62
N LEU A 271 16.05 -32.67 -14.59
CA LEU A 271 15.25 -31.46 -14.34
C LEU A 271 13.92 -31.78 -13.62
N LEU A 272 13.30 -32.93 -13.90
CA LEU A 272 12.00 -33.27 -13.31
C LEU A 272 12.14 -33.60 -11.82
N SER A 273 13.15 -34.38 -11.43
CA SER A 273 13.43 -34.64 -10.01
C SER A 273 13.75 -33.34 -9.28
N GLY A 274 14.53 -32.44 -9.89
CA GLY A 274 14.83 -31.12 -9.32
C GLY A 274 13.56 -30.31 -9.07
N LEU A 275 12.63 -30.29 -10.03
CA LEU A 275 11.34 -29.60 -9.92
C LEU A 275 10.46 -30.19 -8.81
N ILE A 276 10.45 -31.51 -8.67
CA ILE A 276 9.70 -32.22 -7.62
C ILE A 276 10.27 -31.91 -6.23
N GLU A 277 11.59 -31.94 -6.05
CA GLU A 277 12.22 -31.65 -4.75
C GLU A 277 12.14 -30.16 -4.36
N GLY A 278 12.31 -29.25 -5.31
CA GLY A 278 12.04 -27.83 -5.11
C GLY A 278 10.60 -27.58 -4.67
N ALA A 279 9.63 -28.20 -5.35
CA ALA A 279 8.21 -28.09 -5.00
C ALA A 279 7.90 -28.64 -3.61
N LYS A 280 8.49 -29.78 -3.21
CA LYS A 280 8.35 -30.34 -1.85
C LYS A 280 8.94 -29.42 -0.77
N LEU A 281 10.13 -28.86 -1.00
CA LEU A 281 10.73 -27.88 -0.07
C LEU A 281 9.85 -26.64 0.08
N PHE A 282 9.33 -26.09 -1.02
CA PHE A 282 8.46 -24.92 -0.99
C PHE A 282 7.11 -25.21 -0.34
N ALA A 283 6.50 -26.37 -0.62
CA ALA A 283 5.30 -26.82 0.07
C ALA A 283 5.53 -27.00 1.58
N SER A 284 6.71 -27.48 1.99
CA SER A 284 7.08 -27.63 3.41
C SER A 284 7.30 -26.27 4.10
N LEU A 285 7.94 -25.32 3.43
CA LEU A 285 8.06 -23.93 3.87
C LEU A 285 6.68 -23.29 4.10
N LEU A 286 5.77 -23.43 3.12
CA LEU A 286 4.39 -22.94 3.23
C LEU A 286 3.62 -23.65 4.35
N ALA A 287 3.77 -24.97 4.50
CA ALA A 287 3.16 -25.72 5.60
C ALA A 287 3.63 -25.21 6.97
N GLY A 288 4.92 -24.90 7.13
CA GLY A 288 5.47 -24.24 8.33
C GLY A 288 4.82 -22.89 8.62
N ILE A 289 4.70 -22.02 7.60
CA ILE A 289 4.04 -20.72 7.71
C ILE A 289 2.58 -20.89 8.13
N PHE A 290 1.79 -21.70 7.41
CA PHE A 290 0.35 -21.84 7.65
C PHE A 290 0.03 -22.59 8.96
N ALA A 291 0.81 -23.60 9.34
CA ALA A 291 0.69 -24.25 10.64
C ALA A 291 0.99 -23.26 11.78
N SER A 292 2.04 -22.45 11.65
CA SER A 292 2.36 -21.42 12.63
C SER A 292 1.27 -20.36 12.76
N ILE A 293 0.68 -19.92 11.62
CA ILE A 293 -0.48 -19.01 11.61
C ILE A 293 -1.69 -19.64 12.31
N ALA A 294 -2.00 -20.92 12.04
CA ALA A 294 -3.15 -21.61 12.63
C ALA A 294 -2.99 -21.80 14.15
N VAL A 295 -1.82 -22.28 14.59
CA VAL A 295 -1.47 -22.43 16.01
C VAL A 295 -1.51 -21.08 16.73
N TYR A 296 -0.96 -20.02 16.12
CA TYR A 296 -1.02 -18.67 16.68
C TYR A 296 -2.47 -18.16 16.80
N ARG A 297 -3.28 -18.27 15.73
CA ARG A 297 -4.67 -17.80 15.71
C ARG A 297 -5.57 -18.51 16.71
N LEU A 298 -5.42 -19.82 16.88
CA LEU A 298 -6.22 -20.60 17.83
C LEU A 298 -5.75 -20.41 19.28
N LEU A 299 -4.44 -20.49 19.53
CA LEU A 299 -3.92 -20.63 20.90
C LEU A 299 -3.34 -19.34 21.50
N PHE A 300 -2.86 -18.40 20.70
CA PHE A 300 -2.05 -17.27 21.19
C PHE A 300 -2.55 -15.87 20.77
N HIS A 301 -3.45 -15.79 19.79
CA HIS A 301 -3.92 -14.50 19.28
C HIS A 301 -4.80 -13.78 20.32
N PRO A 302 -4.66 -12.45 20.53
CA PRO A 302 -5.45 -11.73 21.53
C PRO A 302 -6.97 -11.92 21.38
N LEU A 303 -7.44 -12.06 20.13
CA LEU A 303 -8.86 -12.22 19.82
C LEU A 303 -9.42 -13.62 20.11
N ARG A 304 -8.59 -14.61 20.51
CA ARG A 304 -9.03 -16.00 20.76
C ARG A 304 -10.21 -16.09 21.76
N HIS A 305 -10.27 -15.16 22.70
CA HIS A 305 -11.23 -15.08 23.80
C HIS A 305 -12.64 -14.63 23.37
N PHE A 306 -12.77 -13.93 22.24
CA PHE A 306 -14.05 -13.39 21.80
C PHE A 306 -14.96 -14.53 21.23
N PRO A 307 -16.26 -14.58 21.56
CA PRO A 307 -17.14 -15.72 21.24
C PRO A 307 -17.62 -15.77 19.78
N GLY A 308 -17.04 -16.61 18.92
CA GLY A 308 -17.48 -16.69 17.52
C GLY A 308 -17.08 -17.99 16.80
N PRO A 309 -17.58 -18.23 15.57
CA PRO A 309 -17.39 -19.47 14.83
C PRO A 309 -15.91 -19.85 14.66
N GLN A 310 -15.55 -21.10 14.98
CA GLN A 310 -14.14 -21.55 14.92
C GLN A 310 -13.45 -21.31 13.56
N PRO A 311 -14.10 -21.50 12.38
CA PRO A 311 -13.47 -21.20 11.10
C PRO A 311 -13.19 -19.69 10.91
N ALA A 312 -14.01 -18.82 11.49
CA ALA A 312 -13.83 -17.38 11.43
C ALA A 312 -12.58 -16.94 12.21
N LYS A 313 -12.31 -17.55 13.38
CA LYS A 313 -11.07 -17.33 14.15
C LYS A 313 -9.81 -17.73 13.38
N LEU A 314 -9.90 -18.70 12.46
CA LEU A 314 -8.78 -19.14 11.63
C LEU A 314 -8.57 -18.30 10.37
N THR A 315 -9.64 -17.92 9.66
CA THR A 315 -9.54 -17.32 8.33
C THR A 315 -10.73 -16.43 7.97
N SER A 316 -10.46 -15.29 7.31
CA SER A 316 -11.51 -14.43 6.76
C SER A 316 -12.23 -15.07 5.57
N LEU A 317 -11.73 -16.18 5.01
CA LEU A 317 -12.43 -16.98 4.00
C LEU A 317 -13.81 -17.49 4.48
N TYR A 318 -14.03 -17.60 5.80
CA TYR A 318 -15.36 -17.87 6.34
C TYR A 318 -16.33 -16.71 6.10
N ALA A 319 -15.93 -15.49 6.44
CA ALA A 319 -16.71 -14.27 6.17
C ALA A 319 -16.88 -14.02 4.67
N THR A 320 -15.84 -14.28 3.86
CA THR A 320 -15.93 -14.28 2.39
C THR A 320 -16.98 -15.27 1.90
N ARG A 321 -16.95 -16.54 2.35
CA ARG A 321 -17.93 -17.56 1.93
C ARG A 321 -19.37 -17.17 2.26
N LEU A 322 -19.61 -16.53 3.41
CA LEU A 322 -20.93 -16.00 3.77
C LEU A 322 -21.33 -14.86 2.82
N SER A 323 -20.47 -13.85 2.66
CA SER A 323 -20.70 -12.75 1.72
C SER A 323 -21.02 -13.25 0.30
N LEU A 324 -20.21 -14.14 -0.26
CA LEU A 324 -20.42 -14.67 -1.62
C LEU A 324 -21.63 -15.60 -1.78
N ARG A 325 -22.29 -16.02 -0.70
CA ARG A 325 -23.46 -16.92 -0.74
C ARG A 325 -24.74 -16.22 -1.21
N ARG A 326 -24.92 -14.95 -0.82
CA ARG A 326 -26.11 -14.13 -1.11
C ARG A 326 -25.79 -12.68 -1.47
N LEU A 327 -24.54 -12.25 -1.29
CA LEU A 327 -24.13 -10.84 -1.25
C LEU A 327 -24.93 -10.02 -0.22
N GLN A 328 -25.33 -10.64 0.90
CA GLN A 328 -26.14 -10.02 1.97
C GLN A 328 -25.45 -10.14 3.33
N PHE A 329 -24.14 -9.85 3.36
CA PHE A 329 -23.30 -10.13 4.54
C PHE A 329 -23.79 -9.41 5.81
N TYR A 330 -24.42 -8.24 5.69
CA TYR A 330 -25.07 -7.56 6.81
C TYR A 330 -26.18 -8.38 7.51
N GLN A 331 -26.87 -9.29 6.80
CA GLN A 331 -27.83 -10.23 7.39
C GLN A 331 -27.11 -11.35 8.14
N ASP A 332 -26.07 -11.94 7.54
CA ASP A 332 -25.22 -12.95 8.18
C ASP A 332 -24.57 -12.38 9.46
N MET A 333 -24.08 -11.13 9.43
CA MET A 333 -23.55 -10.41 10.59
C MET A 333 -24.60 -10.14 11.69
N ARG A 334 -25.88 -9.97 11.32
CA ARG A 334 -26.98 -9.79 12.29
C ARG A 334 -27.38 -11.11 12.95
N GLN A 335 -27.51 -12.18 12.15
CA GLN A 335 -27.87 -13.51 12.65
C GLN A 335 -26.75 -14.11 13.49
N ILE A 336 -25.51 -14.03 12.99
CA ILE A 336 -24.30 -14.45 13.69
C ILE A 336 -23.71 -13.23 14.41
N HIS A 337 -24.54 -12.64 15.28
CA HIS A 337 -24.09 -11.64 16.25
C HIS A 337 -22.87 -12.21 16.98
N GLU A 338 -21.86 -11.39 17.27
CA GLU A 338 -20.53 -11.85 17.74
C GLU A 338 -19.67 -12.58 16.68
N THR A 339 -19.86 -12.31 15.37
CA THR A 339 -18.88 -12.77 14.36
C THR A 339 -17.53 -12.04 14.50
N TYR A 340 -16.49 -12.80 14.85
CA TYR A 340 -15.09 -12.37 14.85
C TYR A 340 -14.31 -13.12 13.78
N GLY A 341 -13.68 -12.39 12.85
CA GLY A 341 -12.70 -12.95 11.92
C GLY A 341 -11.33 -13.09 12.60
N PRO A 342 -10.29 -13.52 11.87
CA PRO A 342 -9.01 -13.87 12.50
C PRO A 342 -8.30 -12.64 13.10
N ASN A 343 -8.50 -11.47 12.48
CA ASN A 343 -7.91 -10.19 12.87
C ASN A 343 -8.98 -9.07 12.95
N GLU A 344 -10.29 -9.40 12.86
CA GLU A 344 -11.39 -8.42 12.74
C GLU A 344 -12.55 -8.68 13.70
N ILE A 345 -13.15 -7.61 14.22
CA ILE A 345 -14.26 -7.62 15.19
C ILE A 345 -15.46 -6.84 14.63
N SER A 346 -16.62 -7.50 14.56
CA SER A 346 -17.92 -6.84 14.41
C SER A 346 -18.46 -6.42 15.79
N ILE A 347 -18.89 -5.16 15.92
CA ILE A 347 -19.28 -4.58 17.21
C ILE A 347 -20.68 -3.96 17.10
N ALA A 348 -21.70 -4.75 17.43
CA ALA A 348 -23.08 -4.28 17.50
C ALA A 348 -23.37 -3.68 18.89
N ASN A 349 -22.90 -2.44 19.10
CA ASN A 349 -23.19 -1.63 20.29
C ASN A 349 -23.11 -0.14 19.92
N ALA A 350 -24.12 0.66 20.28
CA ALA A 350 -24.18 2.08 19.96
C ALA A 350 -22.99 2.88 20.50
N ALA A 351 -22.49 2.57 21.70
CA ALA A 351 -21.32 3.23 22.30
C ALA A 351 -20.04 3.06 21.45
N ALA A 352 -19.96 1.98 20.66
CA ALA A 352 -18.85 1.73 19.74
C ALA A 352 -18.73 2.82 18.66
N LEU A 353 -19.85 3.39 18.19
CA LEU A 353 -19.84 4.50 17.23
C LEU A 353 -19.04 5.68 17.79
N LYS A 354 -19.30 6.06 19.05
CA LYS A 354 -18.61 7.16 19.72
C LYS A 354 -17.12 6.87 19.91
N THR A 355 -16.75 5.70 20.42
CA THR A 355 -15.32 5.34 20.61
C THR A 355 -14.57 5.29 19.27
N ILE A 356 -15.14 4.66 18.25
CA ILE A 356 -14.42 4.32 17.02
C ILE A 356 -14.46 5.46 15.98
N HIS A 357 -15.53 6.26 15.90
CA HIS A 357 -15.75 7.24 14.81
C HIS A 357 -15.72 8.72 15.23
N SER A 358 -15.77 9.06 16.53
CA SER A 358 -15.78 10.47 17.00
C SER A 358 -14.52 11.26 16.61
N ASN A 359 -14.57 12.60 16.78
CA ASN A 359 -13.41 13.48 16.55
C ASN A 359 -12.22 13.12 17.44
N GLN A 360 -12.50 12.65 18.66
CA GLN A 360 -11.53 12.22 19.66
C GLN A 360 -10.98 10.81 19.40
N SER A 361 -11.54 10.05 18.43
CA SER A 361 -11.13 8.68 18.14
C SER A 361 -9.64 8.55 17.82
N THR A 362 -8.97 7.69 18.58
CA THR A 362 -7.59 7.24 18.36
C THR A 362 -7.49 6.24 17.21
N CYS A 363 -8.59 5.60 16.80
CA CYS A 363 -8.60 4.64 15.70
C CYS A 363 -8.22 5.27 14.34
N PHE A 364 -7.74 4.44 13.41
CA PHE A 364 -7.29 4.82 12.08
C PHE A 364 -8.14 4.14 10.99
N LYS A 365 -7.99 4.54 9.72
CA LYS A 365 -8.54 3.80 8.58
C LYS A 365 -7.71 2.53 8.35
N GLY A 366 -8.36 1.38 8.27
CA GLY A 366 -7.70 0.08 8.04
C GLY A 366 -7.35 -0.21 6.57
N PRO A 367 -6.76 -1.39 6.27
CA PRO A 367 -6.28 -1.77 4.93
C PRO A 367 -7.35 -1.81 3.83
N TRP A 368 -8.65 -1.87 4.15
CA TRP A 368 -9.73 -1.80 3.15
C TRP A 368 -9.69 -0.52 2.31
N TYR A 369 -9.19 0.58 2.87
CA TYR A 369 -9.07 1.84 2.13
C TYR A 369 -7.99 1.83 1.04
N ASP A 370 -7.15 0.79 0.98
CA ASP A 370 -6.12 0.64 -0.04
C ASP A 370 -6.65 0.05 -1.36
N LEU A 371 -7.91 -0.40 -1.41
CA LEU A 371 -8.49 -1.07 -2.57
C LEU A 371 -8.51 -0.21 -3.85
N LEU A 372 -8.46 1.12 -3.75
CA LEU A 372 -8.42 2.05 -4.91
C LEU A 372 -6.99 2.48 -5.33
N LEU A 373 -5.93 2.04 -4.64
CA LEU A 373 -4.55 2.41 -5.00
C LEU A 373 -4.24 2.10 -6.48
N PRO A 374 -3.49 2.98 -7.18
CA PRO A 374 -2.76 4.13 -6.64
C PRO A 374 -3.58 5.43 -6.47
N LEU A 375 -4.88 5.45 -6.76
CA LEU A 375 -5.70 6.65 -6.55
C LEU A 375 -6.07 6.78 -5.06
N VAL A 376 -5.75 7.93 -4.44
CA VAL A 376 -6.19 8.25 -3.08
C VAL A 376 -7.16 9.43 -3.12
N SER A 377 -8.35 9.25 -2.56
CA SER A 377 -9.36 10.30 -2.36
C SER A 377 -9.39 10.69 -0.88
N VAL A 378 -10.09 11.77 -0.50
CA VAL A 378 -10.31 12.08 0.92
C VAL A 378 -11.02 10.93 1.67
N HIS A 379 -11.84 10.13 0.97
CA HIS A 379 -12.41 8.91 1.53
C HIS A 379 -11.36 7.82 1.78
N THR A 380 -10.39 7.60 0.89
CA THR A 380 -9.33 6.58 1.08
C THR A 380 -8.08 7.06 1.83
N THR A 381 -7.86 8.37 1.96
CA THR A 381 -6.73 8.96 2.71
C THR A 381 -6.62 8.38 4.12
N ARG A 382 -5.60 7.57 4.39
CA ARG A 382 -5.43 6.87 5.69
C ARG A 382 -4.73 7.72 6.75
N ASP A 383 -3.87 8.66 6.37
CA ASP A 383 -3.24 9.58 7.32
C ASP A 383 -4.25 10.60 7.88
N LYS A 384 -4.06 10.99 9.14
CA LYS A 384 -4.95 11.90 9.85
C LYS A 384 -4.68 13.38 9.55
N LYS A 385 -3.45 13.76 9.20
CA LYS A 385 -3.06 15.15 8.88
C LYS A 385 -3.41 15.49 7.43
N GLU A 386 -3.01 14.65 6.49
CA GLU A 386 -3.35 14.76 5.07
C GLU A 386 -4.87 14.83 4.87
N HIS A 387 -5.61 13.92 5.52
CA HIS A 387 -7.08 13.97 5.51
C HIS A 387 -7.61 15.30 6.04
N ALA A 388 -7.08 15.82 7.15
CA ALA A 388 -7.53 17.08 7.73
C ALA A 388 -7.19 18.31 6.88
N VAL A 389 -6.21 18.23 5.98
CA VAL A 389 -5.93 19.26 4.96
C VAL A 389 -6.91 19.13 3.81
N ARG A 390 -6.99 17.95 3.17
CA ARG A 390 -7.88 17.70 2.01
C ARG A 390 -9.35 17.92 2.34
N ARG A 391 -9.78 17.51 3.54
CA ARG A 391 -11.17 17.66 3.99
C ARG A 391 -11.62 19.12 4.07
N LYS A 392 -10.73 20.07 4.43
CA LYS A 392 -11.04 21.51 4.42
C LYS A 392 -11.32 22.07 3.03
N VAL A 393 -10.85 21.41 1.97
CA VAL A 393 -11.17 21.78 0.58
C VAL A 393 -12.59 21.30 0.26
N TRP A 394 -12.86 20.02 0.53
CA TRP A 394 -14.17 19.41 0.38
C TRP A 394 -15.27 20.14 1.18
N ASP A 395 -15.02 20.52 2.43
CA ASP A 395 -16.01 21.23 3.27
C ASP A 395 -16.42 22.61 2.70
N LYS A 396 -15.59 23.24 1.84
CA LYS A 396 -15.99 24.45 1.09
C LYS A 396 -16.99 24.11 -0.01
N GLY A 397 -16.72 23.05 -0.76
CA GLY A 397 -17.57 22.55 -1.84
C GLY A 397 -18.93 22.04 -1.39
N PHE A 398 -19.11 21.75 -0.10
CA PHE A 398 -20.39 21.40 0.52
C PHE A 398 -20.89 22.46 1.53
N SER A 399 -20.37 23.70 1.43
CA SER A 399 -20.83 24.82 2.24
C SER A 399 -22.25 25.27 1.85
N ALA A 400 -22.95 25.92 2.79
CA ALA A 400 -24.30 26.45 2.54
C ALA A 400 -24.39 27.50 1.42
N LYS A 401 -23.27 28.07 0.95
CA LYS A 401 -23.23 28.83 -0.31
C LYS A 401 -23.26 27.88 -1.50
N ALA A 402 -22.27 26.99 -1.60
CA ALA A 402 -22.12 26.06 -2.72
C ALA A 402 -23.39 25.22 -2.97
N LEU A 403 -24.10 24.80 -1.92
CA LEU A 403 -25.37 24.08 -2.05
C LEU A 403 -26.47 24.90 -2.75
N ARG A 404 -26.55 26.23 -2.53
CA ARG A 404 -27.47 27.09 -3.29
C ARG A 404 -27.03 27.23 -4.75
N ASP A 405 -25.72 27.32 -4.98
CA ASP A 405 -25.14 27.37 -6.33
C ASP A 405 -25.40 26.04 -7.11
N TYR A 406 -25.65 24.93 -6.41
CA TYR A 406 -26.00 23.61 -7.00
C TYR A 406 -27.51 23.33 -7.09
N GLU A 407 -28.36 24.00 -6.30
CA GLU A 407 -29.81 23.75 -6.29
C GLU A 407 -30.47 23.82 -7.69
N PRO A 408 -30.11 24.76 -8.59
CA PRO A 408 -30.66 24.79 -9.95
C PRO A 408 -30.37 23.53 -10.77
N ARG A 409 -29.19 22.90 -10.59
CA ARG A 409 -28.88 21.61 -11.23
C ARG A 409 -29.79 20.51 -10.70
N VAL A 410 -29.93 20.42 -9.37
CA VAL A 410 -30.79 19.43 -8.70
C VAL A 410 -32.25 19.59 -9.15
N LYS A 411 -32.80 20.82 -9.19
CA LYS A 411 -34.15 21.10 -9.70
C LYS A 411 -34.30 20.68 -11.18
N ARG A 412 -33.32 20.98 -12.05
CA ARG A 412 -33.32 20.57 -13.46
C ARG A 412 -33.39 19.04 -13.63
N TYR A 413 -32.54 18.30 -12.92
CA TYR A 413 -32.53 16.83 -12.99
C TYR A 413 -33.78 16.20 -12.35
N THR A 414 -34.34 16.82 -11.30
CA THR A 414 -35.62 16.40 -10.72
C THR A 414 -36.73 16.55 -11.75
N GLN A 415 -36.79 17.65 -12.51
CA GLN A 415 -37.78 17.80 -13.58
C GLN A 415 -37.62 16.77 -14.70
N MET A 416 -36.38 16.43 -15.09
CA MET A 416 -36.13 15.37 -16.08
C MET A 416 -36.64 14.00 -15.60
N LEU A 417 -36.43 13.66 -14.32
CA LEU A 417 -36.96 12.44 -13.70
C LEU A 417 -38.50 12.45 -13.64
N LEU A 418 -39.11 13.58 -13.24
CA LEU A 418 -40.57 13.74 -13.19
C LEU A 418 -41.21 13.63 -14.58
N ASN A 419 -40.59 14.21 -15.61
CA ASN A 419 -41.03 14.06 -17.00
C ASN A 419 -41.04 12.58 -17.41
N LYS A 420 -40.02 11.80 -17.03
CA LYS A 420 -40.00 10.36 -17.34
C LYS A 420 -41.10 9.59 -16.62
N ILE A 421 -41.40 9.94 -15.36
CA ILE A 421 -42.51 9.35 -14.62
C ILE A 421 -43.84 9.67 -15.35
N GLN A 422 -44.04 10.91 -15.80
CA GLN A 422 -45.20 11.33 -16.58
C GLN A 422 -45.36 10.52 -17.88
N ASP A 423 -44.30 10.36 -18.69
CA ASP A 423 -44.30 9.53 -19.91
C ASP A 423 -44.65 8.05 -19.65
N SER A 424 -44.39 7.61 -18.42
CA SER A 424 -44.57 6.23 -17.96
C SER A 424 -45.86 6.04 -17.17
N THR A 425 -46.76 7.04 -17.14
CA THR A 425 -48.06 7.00 -16.47
C THR A 425 -48.83 5.71 -16.78
N GLY A 426 -49.31 5.03 -15.75
CA GLY A 426 -50.08 3.79 -15.83
C GLY A 426 -49.29 2.56 -16.26
N LYS A 427 -47.96 2.65 -16.43
CA LYS A 427 -47.08 1.56 -16.90
C LYS A 427 -46.05 1.21 -15.82
N PRO A 428 -45.56 -0.04 -15.76
CA PRO A 428 -44.45 -0.41 -14.88
C PRO A 428 -43.17 0.38 -15.23
N LEU A 429 -42.64 1.09 -14.24
CA LEU A 429 -41.38 1.83 -14.28
C LEU A 429 -40.44 1.26 -13.23
N ASN A 430 -39.23 0.85 -13.65
CA ASN A 430 -38.20 0.35 -12.73
C ASN A 430 -37.59 1.51 -11.92
N ALA A 431 -38.23 1.88 -10.82
CA ALA A 431 -37.91 3.06 -10.02
C ALA A 431 -36.45 3.06 -9.56
N SER A 432 -35.90 1.93 -9.12
CA SER A 432 -34.50 1.85 -8.65
C SER A 432 -33.47 2.20 -9.74
N LEU A 433 -33.73 1.83 -10.99
CA LEU A 433 -32.89 2.21 -12.13
C LEU A 433 -32.99 3.70 -12.45
N TRP A 434 -34.17 4.29 -12.36
CA TRP A 434 -34.37 5.71 -12.63
C TRP A 434 -33.86 6.62 -11.50
N MET A 435 -33.91 6.17 -10.24
CA MET A 435 -33.20 6.83 -9.14
C MET A 435 -31.67 6.77 -9.33
N ASN A 436 -31.15 5.67 -9.88
CA ASN A 436 -29.73 5.56 -10.26
C ASN A 436 -29.37 6.52 -11.41
N PHE A 437 -30.14 6.53 -12.50
CA PHE A 437 -29.93 7.48 -13.60
C PHE A 437 -29.93 8.94 -13.12
N TYR A 438 -30.84 9.30 -12.22
CA TYR A 438 -30.86 10.61 -11.56
C TYR A 438 -29.55 10.90 -10.82
N GLY A 439 -29.17 10.04 -9.86
CA GLY A 439 -28.01 10.30 -8.99
C GLY A 439 -26.71 10.44 -9.79
N PHE A 440 -26.51 9.57 -10.78
CA PHE A 440 -25.34 9.65 -11.67
C PHE A 440 -25.36 10.87 -12.59
N ASP A 441 -26.50 11.26 -13.17
CA ASP A 441 -26.56 12.47 -14.02
C ASP A 441 -26.32 13.76 -13.21
N VAL A 442 -26.86 13.85 -11.99
CA VAL A 442 -26.62 14.95 -11.03
C VAL A 442 -25.14 15.01 -10.63
N MET A 443 -24.57 13.89 -10.18
CA MET A 443 -23.20 13.87 -9.67
C MET A 443 -22.14 13.87 -10.77
N GLY A 444 -22.49 13.47 -12.00
CA GLY A 444 -21.67 13.66 -13.20
C GLY A 444 -21.49 15.15 -13.52
N ASP A 445 -22.57 15.94 -13.48
CA ASP A 445 -22.49 17.41 -13.62
C ASP A 445 -21.67 18.01 -12.48
N LEU A 446 -21.91 17.58 -11.23
CA LEU A 446 -21.18 18.09 -10.07
C LEU A 446 -19.71 17.64 -9.97
N ALA A 447 -19.25 16.67 -10.76
CA ALA A 447 -17.86 16.20 -10.81
C ALA A 447 -17.10 16.61 -12.07
N PHE A 448 -17.78 16.64 -13.22
CA PHE A 448 -17.19 16.78 -14.56
C PHE A 448 -17.80 17.92 -15.39
N GLY A 449 -18.74 18.70 -14.82
CA GLY A 449 -19.44 19.78 -15.52
C GLY A 449 -20.42 19.32 -16.61
N LYS A 450 -20.71 18.01 -16.71
CA LYS A 450 -21.58 17.44 -17.75
C LYS A 450 -22.37 16.22 -17.27
N SER A 451 -23.57 16.05 -17.80
CA SER A 451 -24.41 14.86 -17.57
C SER A 451 -23.87 13.60 -18.26
N PHE A 452 -24.17 12.41 -17.72
CA PHE A 452 -24.07 11.16 -18.48
C PHE A 452 -25.27 10.94 -19.43
N ASN A 453 -26.30 11.79 -19.31
CA ASN A 453 -27.54 11.80 -20.10
C ASN A 453 -28.45 10.57 -19.91
N MET A 454 -28.26 9.80 -18.85
CA MET A 454 -29.05 8.58 -18.61
C MET A 454 -30.53 8.89 -18.34
N LEU A 455 -30.84 10.05 -17.74
CA LEU A 455 -32.23 10.51 -17.61
C LEU A 455 -32.88 10.91 -18.95
N ARG A 456 -32.08 11.37 -19.92
CA ARG A 456 -32.57 11.76 -21.26
C ARG A 456 -32.78 10.54 -22.14
N ASP A 457 -31.79 9.66 -22.19
CA ASP A 457 -31.73 8.56 -23.16
C ASP A 457 -32.38 7.26 -22.63
N GLY A 458 -32.51 7.13 -21.30
CA GLY A 458 -32.97 5.89 -20.65
C GLY A 458 -31.99 4.72 -20.76
N ILE A 459 -30.77 4.97 -21.22
CA ILE A 459 -29.72 3.99 -21.47
C ILE A 459 -28.66 4.09 -20.38
N LYS A 460 -28.22 2.94 -19.84
CA LYS A 460 -27.16 2.88 -18.83
C LYS A 460 -25.79 3.21 -19.43
N HIS A 461 -25.24 4.36 -19.07
CA HIS A 461 -23.92 4.83 -19.47
C HIS A 461 -22.79 3.86 -19.06
N GLU A 462 -21.69 3.82 -19.83
CA GLU A 462 -20.58 2.90 -19.59
C GLU A 462 -19.94 3.11 -18.22
N TYR A 463 -19.75 4.36 -17.77
CA TYR A 463 -19.21 4.66 -16.44
C TYR A 463 -19.97 3.93 -15.32
N MET A 464 -21.31 4.01 -15.31
CA MET A 464 -22.14 3.31 -14.31
C MET A 464 -22.04 1.79 -14.46
N THR A 465 -21.73 1.25 -15.65
CA THR A 465 -21.51 -0.19 -15.86
C THR A 465 -20.15 -0.65 -15.36
N LEU A 466 -19.08 0.08 -15.66
CA LEU A 466 -17.72 -0.21 -15.18
C LEU A 466 -17.62 -0.05 -13.66
N MET A 467 -18.23 1.01 -13.11
CA MET A 467 -18.24 1.27 -11.67
C MET A 467 -18.91 0.12 -10.91
N HIS A 468 -20.15 -0.27 -11.26
CA HIS A 468 -20.85 -1.37 -10.59
C HIS A 468 -20.11 -2.72 -10.70
N LYS A 469 -19.43 -2.98 -11.82
CA LYS A 469 -18.56 -4.17 -11.97
C LYS A 469 -17.37 -4.12 -11.01
N ASN A 470 -16.71 -2.96 -10.89
CA ASN A 470 -15.59 -2.76 -9.97
C ASN A 470 -16.04 -2.80 -8.50
N THR A 471 -17.24 -2.31 -8.17
CA THR A 471 -17.86 -2.43 -6.83
C THR A 471 -18.08 -3.89 -6.43
N LEU A 472 -18.60 -4.73 -7.35
CA LEU A 472 -18.74 -6.16 -7.11
C LEU A 472 -17.38 -6.83 -6.87
N VAL A 473 -16.36 -6.52 -7.68
CA VAL A 473 -14.98 -7.03 -7.49
C VAL A 473 -14.39 -6.57 -6.14
N GLY A 474 -14.59 -5.31 -5.75
CA GLY A 474 -14.21 -4.79 -4.43
C GLY A 474 -14.89 -5.52 -3.28
N SER A 475 -16.13 -6.00 -3.49
CA SER A 475 -16.90 -6.79 -2.53
C SER A 475 -16.38 -8.22 -2.40
N LEU A 476 -15.90 -8.83 -3.49
CA LEU A 476 -15.19 -10.12 -3.44
C LEU A 476 -13.95 -10.05 -2.55
N PHE A 477 -13.15 -8.98 -2.69
CA PHE A 477 -11.83 -8.87 -2.07
C PHE A 477 -11.78 -8.05 -0.77
N GLY A 478 -12.86 -7.38 -0.38
CA GLY A 478 -12.87 -6.45 0.76
C GLY A 478 -12.47 -7.06 2.12
N ARG A 479 -12.69 -8.38 2.30
CA ARG A 479 -12.29 -9.14 3.50
C ARG A 479 -10.85 -9.69 3.45
N PHE A 480 -10.14 -9.49 2.33
CA PHE A 480 -8.75 -9.90 2.14
C PHE A 480 -8.05 -9.07 1.04
N PRO A 481 -7.78 -7.76 1.28
CA PRO A 481 -7.31 -6.82 0.25
C PRO A 481 -6.03 -7.23 -0.48
N TRP A 482 -5.18 -8.07 0.12
CA TRP A 482 -3.98 -8.63 -0.52
C TRP A 482 -4.28 -9.35 -1.84
N ALA A 483 -5.42 -10.02 -1.98
CA ALA A 483 -5.75 -10.72 -3.21
C ALA A 483 -6.18 -9.77 -4.34
N LEU A 484 -6.78 -8.61 -4.02
CA LEU A 484 -6.97 -7.56 -5.03
C LEU A 484 -5.63 -7.02 -5.52
N MET A 485 -4.62 -6.92 -4.64
CA MET A 485 -3.28 -6.49 -5.06
C MET A 485 -2.65 -7.49 -6.04
N ILE A 486 -2.86 -8.81 -5.86
CA ILE A 486 -2.45 -9.83 -6.87
C ILE A 486 -3.26 -9.67 -8.16
N PHE A 487 -4.60 -9.57 -8.05
CA PHE A 487 -5.52 -9.45 -9.18
C PHE A 487 -5.19 -8.24 -10.08
N LYS A 488 -4.79 -7.11 -9.47
CA LYS A 488 -4.41 -5.88 -10.19
C LYS A 488 -3.15 -6.04 -11.06
N GLU A 489 -2.18 -6.84 -10.64
CA GLU A 489 -0.95 -7.04 -11.42
C GLU A 489 -1.19 -7.96 -12.64
N ILE A 490 -2.26 -8.76 -12.66
CA ILE A 490 -2.59 -9.68 -13.74
C ILE A 490 -3.39 -8.93 -14.84
N PRO A 491 -2.82 -8.68 -16.04
CA PRO A 491 -3.42 -7.72 -16.98
C PRO A 491 -4.82 -8.09 -17.51
N ILE A 492 -5.08 -9.39 -17.66
CA ILE A 492 -6.37 -9.92 -18.17
C ILE A 492 -7.47 -9.72 -17.12
N LEU A 493 -7.17 -9.94 -15.84
CA LEU A 493 -8.12 -9.79 -14.74
C LEU A 493 -8.38 -8.31 -14.43
N ASN A 494 -7.33 -7.49 -14.45
CA ASN A 494 -7.39 -6.05 -14.17
C ASN A 494 -7.99 -5.20 -15.33
N TYR A 495 -8.49 -5.81 -16.41
CA TYR A 495 -8.95 -5.11 -17.62
C TYR A 495 -10.08 -4.09 -17.34
N THR A 496 -11.14 -4.49 -16.63
CA THR A 496 -12.29 -3.60 -16.30
C THR A 496 -11.86 -2.39 -15.47
N GLN A 497 -10.91 -2.58 -14.54
CA GLN A 497 -10.34 -1.53 -13.72
C GLN A 497 -9.46 -0.58 -14.56
N LYS A 498 -8.69 -1.10 -15.52
CA LYS A 498 -7.88 -0.28 -16.45
C LYS A 498 -8.76 0.62 -17.32
N ASN A 499 -9.79 0.07 -17.98
CA ASN A 499 -10.72 0.88 -18.79
C ASN A 499 -11.38 1.98 -17.96
N PHE A 500 -11.79 1.67 -16.72
CA PHE A 500 -12.36 2.64 -15.79
C PHE A 500 -11.38 3.76 -15.39
N LEU A 501 -10.10 3.44 -15.20
CA LEU A 501 -9.05 4.42 -14.91
C LEU A 501 -8.73 5.30 -16.12
N GLU A 502 -8.70 4.77 -17.34
CA GLU A 502 -8.51 5.59 -18.55
C GLU A 502 -9.72 6.49 -18.84
N PHE A 503 -10.95 6.02 -18.61
CA PHE A 503 -12.15 6.87 -18.65
C PHE A 503 -12.05 8.04 -17.66
N LEU A 504 -11.72 7.76 -16.40
CA LEU A 504 -11.55 8.79 -15.36
C LEU A 504 -10.46 9.81 -15.71
N LYS A 505 -9.37 9.40 -16.36
CA LYS A 505 -8.33 10.31 -16.88
C LYS A 505 -8.85 11.20 -18.00
N GLY A 506 -9.61 10.66 -18.93
CA GLY A 506 -10.25 11.43 -20.00
C GLY A 506 -11.19 12.50 -19.45
N GLU A 507 -12.00 12.16 -18.45
CA GLU A 507 -12.92 13.08 -17.78
C GLU A 507 -12.20 14.17 -16.99
N VAL A 508 -11.24 13.79 -16.12
CA VAL A 508 -10.46 14.77 -15.33
C VAL A 508 -9.65 15.69 -16.24
N LYS A 509 -9.03 15.16 -17.32
CA LYS A 509 -8.33 15.99 -18.30
C LYS A 509 -9.28 16.99 -18.96
N SER A 510 -10.41 16.53 -19.49
CA SER A 510 -11.42 17.39 -20.12
C SER A 510 -11.88 18.50 -19.16
N ARG A 511 -12.12 18.16 -17.89
CA ARG A 511 -12.54 19.10 -16.84
C ARG A 511 -11.41 20.01 -16.30
N MET A 512 -10.14 19.70 -16.56
CA MET A 512 -9.01 20.61 -16.35
C MET A 512 -8.88 21.64 -17.48
N GLU A 513 -9.27 21.25 -18.71
CA GLU A 513 -9.21 22.06 -19.93
C GLU A 513 -10.45 22.98 -20.11
N HIS A 514 -11.59 22.63 -19.50
CA HIS A 514 -12.85 23.37 -19.61
C HIS A 514 -13.42 23.74 -18.22
N GLU A 515 -13.92 24.96 -18.08
CA GLU A 515 -14.57 25.44 -16.85
C GLU A 515 -16.10 25.52 -17.06
N PRO A 516 -16.92 25.13 -16.06
CA PRO A 516 -18.37 25.17 -16.16
C PRO A 516 -18.93 26.56 -15.88
N ASP A 517 -20.07 26.90 -16.50
CA ASP A 517 -20.78 28.19 -16.32
C ASP A 517 -21.13 28.50 -14.85
N LEU A 518 -21.34 27.45 -14.05
CA LEU A 518 -21.55 27.50 -12.61
C LEU A 518 -20.53 26.57 -11.93
N PRO A 519 -19.84 27.02 -10.86
CA PRO A 519 -18.96 26.17 -10.06
C PRO A 519 -19.64 24.85 -9.68
N ASP A 520 -18.89 23.75 -9.76
CA ASP A 520 -19.33 22.42 -9.33
C ASP A 520 -18.57 22.00 -8.04
N VAL A 521 -18.72 20.76 -7.57
CA VAL A 521 -17.98 20.28 -6.38
C VAL A 521 -16.48 20.17 -6.72
N PHE A 522 -16.16 19.77 -7.94
CA PHE A 522 -14.79 19.55 -8.38
C PHE A 522 -13.99 20.84 -8.57
N SER A 523 -14.62 21.98 -8.91
CA SER A 523 -13.97 23.31 -8.98
C SER A 523 -13.16 23.58 -7.73
N TRP A 524 -13.72 23.37 -6.54
CA TRP A 524 -13.04 23.61 -5.26
C TRP A 524 -11.78 22.75 -5.09
N ILE A 525 -11.79 21.53 -5.62
CA ILE A 525 -10.69 20.56 -5.54
C ILE A 525 -9.63 20.89 -6.59
N LEU A 526 -10.06 21.17 -7.82
CA LEU A 526 -9.22 21.58 -8.94
C LEU A 526 -8.52 22.92 -8.66
N ASP A 527 -9.19 23.88 -8.04
CA ASP A 527 -8.60 25.17 -7.66
C ASP A 527 -7.60 25.01 -6.51
N ALA A 528 -7.86 24.14 -5.53
CA ALA A 528 -6.89 23.81 -4.50
C ALA A 528 -5.64 23.11 -5.07
N TYR A 529 -5.82 22.19 -6.02
CA TYR A 529 -4.75 21.56 -6.78
C TYR A 529 -3.96 22.58 -7.60
N ARG A 530 -4.64 23.41 -8.43
CA ARG A 530 -4.05 24.51 -9.21
C ARG A 530 -3.24 25.45 -8.32
N SER A 531 -3.75 25.81 -7.14
CA SER A 531 -3.12 26.72 -6.17
C SER A 531 -1.90 26.15 -5.44
N ASN A 532 -1.71 24.83 -5.38
CA ASN A 532 -0.50 24.23 -4.78
C ASN A 532 0.71 24.47 -5.71
N PRO A 533 1.78 25.19 -5.30
CA PRO A 533 2.97 25.33 -6.14
C PRO A 533 3.78 24.02 -6.24
N ASN A 534 3.71 23.16 -5.21
CA ASN A 534 4.53 21.97 -5.05
C ASN A 534 3.71 20.70 -5.36
N LYS A 535 3.10 20.63 -6.53
CA LYS A 535 2.33 19.46 -7.00
C LYS A 535 3.27 18.26 -7.21
N THR A 536 2.94 17.11 -6.64
CA THR A 536 3.60 15.84 -6.95
C THR A 536 2.81 15.04 -7.98
N HIS A 537 3.37 13.94 -8.48
CA HIS A 537 2.60 12.98 -9.29
C HIS A 537 1.45 12.33 -8.50
N GLN A 538 1.58 12.19 -7.18
CA GLN A 538 0.50 11.65 -6.36
C GLN A 538 -0.66 12.64 -6.25
N ASP A 539 -0.42 13.94 -6.13
CA ASP A 539 -1.49 14.97 -6.15
C ASP A 539 -2.34 14.88 -7.44
N PHE A 540 -1.71 14.56 -8.57
CA PHE A 540 -2.42 14.36 -9.84
C PHE A 540 -3.26 13.07 -9.84
N LEU A 541 -2.75 11.95 -9.33
CA LEU A 541 -3.54 10.72 -9.15
C LEU A 541 -4.69 10.93 -8.16
N ASP A 542 -4.46 11.71 -7.12
CA ASP A 542 -5.41 11.98 -6.05
C ASP A 542 -6.56 12.88 -6.50
N LEU A 543 -6.30 13.80 -7.44
CA LEU A 543 -7.32 14.55 -8.15
C LEU A 543 -8.32 13.61 -8.88
N HIS A 544 -7.85 12.50 -9.45
CA HIS A 544 -8.72 11.48 -10.07
C HIS A 544 -9.45 10.63 -9.03
N GLY A 545 -8.78 10.33 -7.91
CA GLY A 545 -9.41 9.66 -6.76
C GLY A 545 -10.58 10.47 -6.21
N ASP A 546 -10.39 11.78 -6.03
CA ASP A 546 -11.41 12.70 -5.54
C ASP A 546 -12.52 12.96 -6.57
N ALA A 547 -12.21 13.12 -7.87
CA ALA A 547 -13.23 13.21 -8.93
C ALA A 547 -14.15 11.98 -8.95
N ASN A 548 -13.56 10.78 -8.91
CA ASN A 548 -14.30 9.53 -8.82
C ASN A 548 -15.12 9.44 -7.52
N LEU A 549 -14.59 9.93 -6.40
CA LEU A 549 -15.32 9.92 -5.12
C LEU A 549 -16.60 10.77 -5.17
N ILE A 550 -16.59 11.91 -5.85
CA ILE A 550 -17.80 12.76 -6.01
C ILE A 550 -18.93 11.92 -6.62
N VAL A 551 -18.67 11.27 -7.76
CA VAL A 551 -19.71 10.49 -8.46
C VAL A 551 -20.11 9.25 -7.68
N VAL A 552 -19.16 8.42 -7.23
CA VAL A 552 -19.46 7.14 -6.57
C VAL A 552 -20.22 7.35 -5.24
N ALA A 553 -19.79 8.31 -4.41
CA ALA A 553 -20.41 8.50 -3.09
C ALA A 553 -21.78 9.18 -3.17
N GLY A 554 -21.94 10.16 -4.07
CA GLY A 554 -23.21 10.88 -4.24
C GLY A 554 -24.27 10.05 -4.95
N SER A 555 -23.92 9.31 -6.01
CA SER A 555 -24.90 8.63 -6.86
C SER A 555 -25.58 7.44 -6.18
N ASP A 556 -24.80 6.39 -5.85
CA ASP A 556 -25.34 5.12 -5.32
C ASP A 556 -26.13 5.34 -4.03
N THR A 557 -25.60 6.15 -3.11
CA THR A 557 -26.18 6.28 -1.76
C THR A 557 -27.47 7.10 -1.76
N THR A 558 -27.54 8.19 -2.55
CA THR A 558 -28.77 8.97 -2.75
C THR A 558 -29.81 8.14 -3.53
N ALA A 559 -29.41 7.47 -4.62
CA ALA A 559 -30.30 6.63 -5.42
C ALA A 559 -30.93 5.48 -4.62
N ALA A 560 -30.12 4.78 -3.82
CA ALA A 560 -30.60 3.74 -2.92
C ALA A 560 -31.56 4.31 -1.88
N SER A 561 -31.22 5.43 -1.23
CA SER A 561 -32.06 6.07 -0.21
C SER A 561 -33.44 6.43 -0.77
N MET A 562 -33.52 7.04 -1.95
CA MET A 562 -34.80 7.35 -2.61
C MET A 562 -35.57 6.07 -2.98
N THR A 563 -34.88 5.03 -3.44
CA THR A 563 -35.48 3.72 -3.74
C THR A 563 -36.14 3.10 -2.51
N PHE A 564 -35.46 3.10 -1.35
CA PHE A 564 -36.02 2.57 -0.11
C PHE A 564 -37.17 3.41 0.43
N ILE A 565 -37.15 4.74 0.27
CA ILE A 565 -38.28 5.60 0.63
C ILE A 565 -39.50 5.26 -0.24
N LEU A 566 -39.35 5.14 -1.56
CA LEU A 566 -40.45 4.77 -2.46
C LEU A 566 -40.99 3.36 -2.15
N PHE A 567 -40.11 2.41 -1.86
CA PHE A 567 -40.47 1.06 -1.43
C PHE A 567 -41.31 1.05 -0.14
N GLU A 568 -40.85 1.75 0.92
CA GLU A 568 -41.58 1.79 2.19
C GLU A 568 -42.88 2.59 2.11
N LEU A 569 -42.93 3.67 1.33
CA LEU A 569 -44.17 4.42 1.10
C LEU A 569 -45.21 3.60 0.32
N ALA A 570 -44.79 2.84 -0.69
CA ALA A 570 -45.68 1.93 -1.43
C ALA A 570 -46.15 0.74 -0.58
N ARG A 571 -45.34 0.31 0.40
CA ARG A 571 -45.68 -0.74 1.37
C ARG A 571 -46.59 -0.27 2.50
N ASN A 572 -46.57 1.02 2.84
CA ASN A 572 -47.30 1.59 3.98
C ASN A 572 -48.20 2.79 3.57
N PRO A 573 -49.37 2.57 2.95
CA PRO A 573 -50.24 3.64 2.45
C PRO A 573 -50.67 4.68 3.50
N GLU A 574 -50.83 4.32 4.77
CA GLU A 574 -51.12 5.28 5.84
C GLU A 574 -50.01 6.31 6.05
N ILE A 575 -48.75 5.88 5.95
CA ILE A 575 -47.57 6.75 6.07
C ILE A 575 -47.48 7.65 4.84
N LEU A 576 -47.74 7.11 3.65
CA LEU A 576 -47.82 7.89 2.42
C LEU A 576 -48.90 8.97 2.50
N ASN A 577 -50.09 8.66 3.02
CA ASN A 577 -51.17 9.64 3.17
C ASN A 577 -50.87 10.73 4.20
N LYS A 578 -50.23 10.39 5.34
CA LYS A 578 -49.73 11.39 6.30
C LYS A 578 -48.67 12.32 5.67
N LEU A 579 -47.75 11.74 4.90
CA LEU A 579 -46.71 12.50 4.20
C LEU A 579 -47.30 13.42 3.11
N ARG A 580 -48.33 12.95 2.39
CA ARG A 580 -49.07 13.75 1.42
C ARG A 580 -49.71 14.97 2.05
N GLN A 581 -50.37 14.81 3.19
CA GLN A 581 -50.98 15.95 3.89
C GLN A 581 -49.93 17.05 4.19
N GLU A 582 -48.79 16.70 4.79
CA GLU A 582 -47.73 17.69 5.09
C GLU A 582 -47.17 18.34 3.81
N VAL A 583 -46.99 17.57 2.73
CA VAL A 583 -46.49 18.04 1.44
C VAL A 583 -47.51 18.95 0.74
N ASP A 584 -48.78 18.58 0.70
CA ASP A 584 -49.85 19.32 0.03
C ASP A 584 -50.14 20.64 0.76
N GLU A 585 -50.22 20.62 2.11
CA GLU A 585 -50.34 21.83 2.94
C GLU A 585 -49.16 22.79 2.71
N PHE A 586 -47.93 22.26 2.61
CA PHE A 586 -46.75 23.08 2.36
C PHE A 586 -46.75 23.70 0.96
N PHE A 587 -47.08 22.94 -0.09
CA PHE A 587 -47.12 23.45 -1.46
C PHE A 587 -48.34 24.34 -1.75
N ALA A 588 -49.41 24.27 -0.96
CA ALA A 588 -50.51 25.25 -1.00
C ALA A 588 -50.06 26.65 -0.50
N ALA A 589 -49.07 26.70 0.40
CA ALA A 589 -48.50 27.94 0.94
C ALA A 589 -47.17 28.37 0.27
N ASN A 590 -46.56 27.53 -0.57
CA ASN A 590 -45.25 27.77 -1.20
C ASN A 590 -45.26 27.26 -2.65
N GLU A 591 -45.35 28.16 -3.62
CA GLU A 591 -45.44 27.81 -5.05
C GLU A 591 -44.12 27.22 -5.59
N GLU A 592 -43.01 27.96 -5.43
CA GLU A 592 -41.65 27.51 -5.77
C GLU A 592 -40.73 27.47 -4.52
N PRO A 593 -40.85 26.45 -3.66
CA PRO A 593 -40.00 26.34 -2.47
C PRO A 593 -38.53 26.06 -2.84
N ASP A 594 -37.61 26.60 -2.03
CA ASP A 594 -36.19 26.27 -2.07
C ASP A 594 -35.87 25.02 -1.21
N HIS A 595 -34.62 24.55 -1.27
CA HIS A 595 -34.22 23.38 -0.48
C HIS A 595 -34.30 23.63 1.05
N LEU A 596 -34.20 24.89 1.49
CA LEU A 596 -34.36 25.27 2.90
C LEU A 596 -35.83 25.20 3.32
N GLY A 597 -36.76 25.59 2.46
CA GLY A 597 -38.20 25.38 2.62
C GLY A 597 -38.53 23.91 2.80
N LEU A 598 -38.12 23.07 1.85
CA LEU A 598 -38.32 21.61 1.92
C LEU A 598 -37.67 20.97 3.17
N SER A 599 -36.59 21.55 3.70
CA SER A 599 -35.97 21.06 4.94
C SER A 599 -36.80 21.26 6.22
N LYS A 600 -37.90 22.02 6.16
CA LYS A 600 -38.82 22.27 7.29
C LYS A 600 -39.94 21.24 7.42
N LEU A 601 -40.16 20.42 6.39
CA LEU A 601 -41.12 19.31 6.37
C LEU A 601 -40.66 18.23 7.38
N LYS A 602 -41.36 18.14 8.51
CA LYS A 602 -40.96 17.32 9.68
C LYS A 602 -41.27 15.85 9.45
N TYR A 603 -42.42 15.53 8.88
CA TYR A 603 -42.82 14.16 8.57
C TYR A 603 -42.06 13.64 7.34
N LEU A 604 -41.77 14.48 6.34
CA LEU A 604 -40.81 14.14 5.28
C LEU A 604 -39.44 13.80 5.85
N GLN A 605 -38.91 14.65 6.75
CA GLN A 605 -37.62 14.38 7.39
C GLN A 605 -37.66 13.08 8.21
N ALA A 606 -38.76 12.80 8.91
CA ALA A 606 -38.96 11.56 9.66
C ALA A 606 -39.01 10.32 8.77
N VAL A 607 -39.68 10.38 7.62
CA VAL A 607 -39.70 9.30 6.62
C VAL A 607 -38.30 9.06 6.06
N ILE A 608 -37.52 10.12 5.80
CA ILE A 608 -36.14 10.02 5.32
C ILE A 608 -35.23 9.40 6.40
N ASP A 609 -35.24 9.92 7.62
CA ASP A 609 -34.40 9.41 8.72
C ASP A 609 -34.79 7.97 9.09
N GLU A 610 -36.06 7.59 8.94
CA GLU A 610 -36.49 6.20 9.13
C GLU A 610 -36.02 5.28 8.01
N ALA A 611 -36.11 5.70 6.75
CA ALA A 611 -35.55 4.94 5.63
C ALA A 611 -34.03 4.77 5.77
N LEU A 612 -33.32 5.79 6.23
CA LEU A 612 -31.88 5.74 6.48
C LEU A 612 -31.50 4.89 7.72
N ARG A 613 -32.41 4.69 8.67
CA ARG A 613 -32.23 3.74 9.79
C ARG A 613 -32.50 2.31 9.36
N VAL A 614 -33.63 2.07 8.70
CA VAL A 614 -34.10 0.73 8.33
C VAL A 614 -33.29 0.19 7.14
N HIS A 615 -32.88 1.03 6.20
CA HIS A 615 -32.13 0.65 4.99
C HIS A 615 -30.87 1.53 4.83
N PRO A 616 -29.88 1.43 5.74
CA PRO A 616 -28.68 2.25 5.70
C PRO A 616 -27.82 1.89 4.49
N ALA A 617 -27.45 2.89 3.68
CA ALA A 617 -26.76 2.69 2.41
C ALA A 617 -25.39 1.99 2.50
N VAL A 618 -24.78 1.94 3.69
CA VAL A 618 -23.54 1.19 4.01
C VAL A 618 -23.82 0.27 5.22
N PRO A 619 -24.44 -0.91 5.01
CA PRO A 619 -25.11 -1.66 6.07
C PRO A 619 -24.12 -2.45 6.95
N SER A 620 -23.06 -2.99 6.35
CA SER A 620 -21.94 -3.67 7.03
C SER A 620 -21.01 -2.71 7.80
N GLY A 621 -21.18 -1.38 7.66
CA GLY A 621 -20.35 -0.37 8.31
C GLY A 621 -18.93 -0.23 7.72
N VAL A 622 -18.17 0.74 8.22
CA VAL A 622 -16.85 1.12 7.66
C VAL A 622 -15.68 0.68 8.53
N GLN A 623 -14.61 0.21 7.90
CA GLN A 623 -13.46 -0.40 8.60
C GLN A 623 -12.64 0.62 9.41
N ARG A 624 -12.26 0.29 10.63
CA ARG A 624 -11.24 1.02 11.40
C ARG A 624 -10.19 0.06 11.95
N LEU A 625 -9.05 0.60 12.36
CA LEU A 625 -7.96 -0.09 13.03
C LEU A 625 -7.77 0.53 14.41
N THR A 626 -7.75 -0.29 15.47
CA THR A 626 -7.43 0.19 16.83
C THR A 626 -5.96 0.63 16.91
N PRO A 627 -5.61 1.64 17.72
CA PRO A 627 -4.22 2.05 17.89
C PRO A 627 -3.43 0.94 18.63
N PRO A 628 -2.09 0.98 18.68
CA PRO A 628 -1.29 -0.10 19.30
C PRO A 628 -1.64 -0.42 20.76
N GLU A 629 -2.12 0.57 21.52
CA GLU A 629 -2.57 0.45 22.91
C GLU A 629 -3.98 -0.15 23.08
N GLY A 630 -4.75 -0.31 22.00
CA GLY A 630 -6.14 -0.79 22.05
C GLY A 630 -7.18 0.30 22.35
N ILE A 631 -8.42 -0.12 22.65
CA ILE A 631 -9.54 0.74 23.06
C ILE A 631 -10.44 0.02 24.07
N HIS A 632 -11.24 0.77 24.86
CA HIS A 632 -12.37 0.22 25.62
C HIS A 632 -13.70 0.59 24.98
N ILE A 633 -14.66 -0.33 25.01
CA ILE A 633 -16.06 -0.10 24.59
C ILE A 633 -16.96 -0.63 25.71
N GLY A 634 -17.44 0.29 26.55
CA GLY A 634 -17.90 -0.08 27.89
C GLY A 634 -16.73 -0.70 28.67
N GLU A 635 -17.00 -1.81 29.36
CA GLU A 635 -16.00 -2.54 30.14
C GLU A 635 -15.05 -3.36 29.25
N THR A 636 -15.48 -3.75 28.05
CA THR A 636 -14.72 -4.62 27.14
C THR A 636 -13.50 -3.92 26.55
N PHE A 637 -12.31 -4.41 26.86
CA PHE A 637 -11.06 -4.03 26.19
C PHE A 637 -10.93 -4.74 24.83
N ILE A 638 -10.61 -3.98 23.78
CA ILE A 638 -10.25 -4.47 22.45
C ILE A 638 -8.76 -4.25 22.22
N PRO A 639 -7.98 -5.32 21.96
CA PRO A 639 -6.54 -5.23 21.71
C PRO A 639 -6.15 -4.30 20.56
N GLY A 640 -4.93 -3.75 20.62
CA GLY A 640 -4.39 -2.88 19.59
C GLY A 640 -4.09 -3.57 18.25
N ASN A 641 -4.03 -2.78 17.17
CA ASN A 641 -3.87 -3.24 15.78
C ASN A 641 -4.98 -4.21 15.29
N THR A 642 -6.15 -4.17 15.93
CA THR A 642 -7.33 -4.96 15.58
C THR A 642 -8.19 -4.22 14.58
N ILE A 643 -8.68 -4.92 13.55
CA ILE A 643 -9.69 -4.36 12.65
C ILE A 643 -11.04 -4.36 13.36
N VAL A 644 -11.75 -3.23 13.36
CA VAL A 644 -13.07 -3.08 13.99
C VAL A 644 -14.09 -2.47 13.01
N GLN A 645 -15.33 -2.94 13.10
CA GLN A 645 -16.47 -2.42 12.34
C GLN A 645 -17.71 -2.34 13.22
N VAL A 646 -18.54 -1.33 12.98
CA VAL A 646 -19.87 -1.19 13.57
C VAL A 646 -20.92 -1.36 12.47
N PRO A 647 -21.59 -2.53 12.37
CA PRO A 647 -22.57 -2.79 11.32
C PRO A 647 -23.84 -1.97 11.55
N LEU A 648 -24.00 -0.90 10.77
CA LEU A 648 -25.13 0.03 10.91
C LEU A 648 -26.48 -0.68 10.81
N TYR A 649 -26.65 -1.63 9.89
CA TYR A 649 -27.93 -2.36 9.74
C TYR A 649 -28.33 -3.14 11.00
N THR A 650 -27.36 -3.64 11.76
CA THR A 650 -27.59 -4.39 13.01
C THR A 650 -27.84 -3.43 14.17
N VAL A 651 -26.99 -2.41 14.36
CA VAL A 651 -27.11 -1.42 15.44
C VAL A 651 -28.40 -0.59 15.29
N ALA A 652 -28.81 -0.29 14.05
CA ALA A 652 -30.04 0.40 13.75
C ALA A 652 -31.33 -0.41 14.05
N ARG A 653 -31.21 -1.72 14.34
CA ARG A 653 -32.30 -2.65 14.67
C ARG A 653 -32.14 -3.28 16.05
N ASP A 654 -31.29 -2.70 16.88
CA ASP A 654 -31.01 -3.21 18.22
C ASP A 654 -32.11 -2.77 19.18
N GLU A 655 -32.83 -3.71 19.79
CA GLU A 655 -33.89 -3.42 20.77
C GLU A 655 -33.38 -2.70 22.03
N ARG A 656 -32.05 -2.60 22.23
CA ARG A 656 -31.44 -1.74 23.26
C ARG A 656 -31.46 -0.26 22.86
N ALA A 657 -31.54 0.07 21.56
CA ALA A 657 -31.49 1.42 21.02
C ALA A 657 -32.81 1.88 20.37
N PHE A 658 -33.54 0.98 19.70
CA PHE A 658 -34.81 1.26 19.02
C PHE A 658 -35.83 0.16 19.33
N VAL A 659 -36.98 0.54 19.90
CA VAL A 659 -38.11 -0.37 20.09
C VAL A 659 -38.73 -0.71 18.74
N ASP A 660 -39.13 -1.98 18.54
CA ASP A 660 -39.71 -2.46 17.29
C ASP A 660 -38.74 -2.27 16.09
N GLY A 661 -37.46 -2.60 16.31
CA GLY A 661 -36.34 -2.22 15.46
C GLY A 661 -36.45 -2.61 13.98
N ASP A 662 -37.19 -3.67 13.63
CA ASP A 662 -37.43 -4.06 12.23
C ASP A 662 -38.59 -3.33 11.53
N LYS A 663 -39.47 -2.67 12.28
CA LYS A 663 -40.63 -1.95 11.73
C LYS A 663 -40.21 -0.58 11.19
N PHE A 664 -40.93 -0.09 10.19
CA PHE A 664 -40.78 1.26 9.63
C PHE A 664 -41.80 2.20 10.31
N ILE A 665 -41.33 3.01 11.26
CA ILE A 665 -42.15 3.90 12.10
C ILE A 665 -41.56 5.32 12.10
N PRO A 666 -41.89 6.18 11.11
CA PRO A 666 -41.47 7.58 11.05
C PRO A 666 -41.90 8.39 12.28
N GLU A 667 -43.04 8.04 12.89
CA GLU A 667 -43.54 8.66 14.13
C GLU A 667 -42.49 8.67 15.25
N ARG A 668 -41.54 7.72 15.27
CA ARG A 668 -40.46 7.68 16.26
C ARG A 668 -39.58 8.94 16.25
N TRP A 669 -39.50 9.65 15.13
CA TRP A 669 -38.76 10.92 15.03
C TRP A 669 -39.63 12.16 15.29
N THR A 670 -40.93 11.99 15.54
CA THR A 670 -41.90 13.09 15.71
C THR A 670 -42.82 12.89 16.92
N THR A 671 -43.89 12.12 16.79
CA THR A 671 -44.94 11.97 17.80
C THR A 671 -44.68 10.85 18.82
N ARG A 672 -43.70 9.98 18.56
CA ARG A 672 -43.40 8.78 19.36
C ARG A 672 -41.91 8.64 19.76
N PRO A 673 -41.29 9.67 20.36
CA PRO A 673 -39.86 9.63 20.71
C PRO A 673 -39.51 8.54 21.73
N GLU A 674 -40.48 7.98 22.47
CA GLU A 674 -40.28 6.91 23.45
C GLU A 674 -39.75 5.60 22.82
N LEU A 675 -39.93 5.43 21.51
CA LEU A 675 -39.38 4.30 20.78
C LEU A 675 -37.85 4.43 20.56
N VAL A 676 -37.24 5.60 20.78
CA VAL A 676 -35.76 5.77 20.78
C VAL A 676 -35.22 5.63 22.20
N LYS A 677 -34.57 4.50 22.49
CA LYS A 677 -33.84 4.27 23.74
C LYS A 677 -32.43 4.88 23.71
N ASP A 678 -31.75 4.81 22.55
CA ASP A 678 -30.43 5.41 22.34
C ASP A 678 -30.31 6.01 20.94
N ALA A 679 -30.42 7.34 20.86
CA ALA A 679 -30.28 8.09 19.62
C ALA A 679 -28.87 8.03 19.02
N THR A 680 -27.83 7.69 19.81
CA THR A 680 -26.44 7.61 19.32
C THR A 680 -26.21 6.44 18.35
N ALA A 681 -27.11 5.45 18.35
CA ALA A 681 -27.17 4.38 17.37
C ALA A 681 -27.51 4.87 15.94
N PHE A 682 -28.11 6.06 15.79
CA PHE A 682 -28.47 6.63 14.50
C PHE A 682 -27.31 7.38 13.84
N ALA A 683 -26.52 6.67 13.02
CA ALA A 683 -25.36 7.23 12.34
C ALA A 683 -25.27 6.93 10.82
N PRO A 684 -26.36 7.09 10.02
CA PRO A 684 -26.34 6.76 8.58
C PRO A 684 -25.29 7.57 7.80
N PHE A 685 -25.09 8.83 8.17
CA PHE A 685 -24.07 9.72 7.60
C PHE A 685 -22.68 9.60 8.26
N GLN A 686 -22.45 8.57 9.10
CA GLN A 686 -21.28 8.47 10.00
C GLN A 686 -21.19 9.67 10.98
N ILE A 687 -20.19 9.65 11.88
CA ILE A 687 -19.93 10.75 12.83
C ILE A 687 -18.44 11.12 12.85
N GLY A 688 -18.13 12.24 13.52
CA GLY A 688 -16.76 12.70 13.79
C GLY A 688 -15.94 13.05 12.53
N ARG A 689 -14.63 12.80 12.59
CA ARG A 689 -13.63 13.25 11.59
C ARG A 689 -13.93 12.76 10.16
N TYR A 690 -14.66 11.65 10.05
CA TYR A 690 -14.96 10.96 8.80
C TYR A 690 -16.47 10.91 8.50
N SER A 691 -17.24 11.85 9.04
CA SER A 691 -18.66 12.05 8.69
C SER A 691 -18.84 12.35 7.19
N CYS A 692 -20.01 12.03 6.64
CA CYS A 692 -20.32 12.31 5.25
C CYS A 692 -20.37 13.83 4.98
N VAL A 693 -19.48 14.29 4.12
CA VAL A 693 -19.44 15.70 3.66
C VAL A 693 -20.64 16.03 2.77
N GLY A 694 -21.10 15.07 1.98
CA GLY A 694 -22.27 15.20 1.09
C GLY A 694 -23.64 15.19 1.78
N LYS A 695 -23.71 15.08 3.13
CA LYS A 695 -24.99 14.93 3.86
C LYS A 695 -26.06 15.95 3.43
N HIS A 696 -25.69 17.21 3.28
CA HIS A 696 -26.64 18.27 2.96
C HIS A 696 -27.05 18.30 1.47
N LEU A 697 -26.19 17.82 0.56
CA LEU A 697 -26.52 17.66 -0.86
C LEU A 697 -27.49 16.50 -1.06
N GLY A 698 -27.16 15.30 -0.54
CA GLY A 698 -28.04 14.13 -0.66
C GLY A 698 -29.41 14.35 0.01
N LEU A 699 -29.47 15.07 1.13
CA LEU A 699 -30.74 15.47 1.75
C LEU A 699 -31.49 16.57 0.99
N MET A 700 -30.83 17.35 0.12
CA MET A 700 -31.49 18.27 -0.81
C MET A 700 -32.10 17.49 -1.98
N GLU A 701 -31.34 16.58 -2.59
CA GLU A 701 -31.79 15.68 -3.67
C GLU A 701 -32.98 14.83 -3.24
N ILE A 702 -32.85 14.07 -2.14
CA ILE A 702 -33.90 13.17 -1.62
C ILE A 702 -35.19 13.96 -1.35
N ARG A 703 -35.10 15.11 -0.67
CA ARG A 703 -36.31 15.91 -0.38
C ARG A 703 -36.94 16.44 -1.66
N CYS A 704 -36.15 16.97 -2.60
CA CYS A 704 -36.64 17.52 -3.86
C CYS A 704 -37.36 16.47 -4.73
N VAL A 705 -36.79 15.27 -4.85
CA VAL A 705 -37.40 14.17 -5.62
C VAL A 705 -38.63 13.61 -4.90
N ILE A 706 -38.51 13.23 -3.63
CA ILE A 706 -39.60 12.58 -2.90
C ILE A 706 -40.79 13.52 -2.69
N SER A 707 -40.57 14.80 -2.36
CA SER A 707 -41.71 15.73 -2.18
C SER A 707 -42.50 15.92 -3.47
N GLN A 708 -41.83 16.03 -4.62
CA GLN A 708 -42.52 16.19 -5.91
C GLN A 708 -43.21 14.89 -6.35
N ILE A 709 -42.60 13.71 -6.15
CA ILE A 709 -43.26 12.44 -6.47
C ILE A 709 -44.52 12.26 -5.61
N VAL A 710 -44.45 12.55 -4.31
CA VAL A 710 -45.59 12.43 -3.38
C VAL A 710 -46.69 13.47 -3.65
N ARG A 711 -46.31 14.70 -4.00
CA ARG A 711 -47.24 15.77 -4.43
C ARG A 711 -47.99 15.39 -5.70
N LEU A 712 -47.30 14.85 -6.70
CA LEU A 712 -47.81 14.73 -8.07
C LEU A 712 -48.40 13.36 -8.41
N TYR A 713 -48.02 12.28 -7.72
CA TYR A 713 -48.38 10.91 -8.13
C TYR A 713 -48.96 10.02 -7.03
N ASP A 714 -49.97 9.25 -7.42
CA ASP A 714 -50.31 7.96 -6.82
C ASP A 714 -49.37 6.89 -7.36
N PHE A 715 -48.90 6.01 -6.47
CA PHE A 715 -47.94 4.97 -6.83
C PHE A 715 -48.09 3.70 -6.00
N THR A 716 -47.86 2.57 -6.66
CA THR A 716 -47.93 1.22 -6.07
C THR A 716 -46.87 0.31 -6.71
N PHE A 717 -46.64 -0.87 -6.14
CA PHE A 717 -45.86 -1.92 -6.80
C PHE A 717 -46.54 -2.36 -8.10
N ALA A 718 -45.75 -2.58 -9.15
CA ALA A 718 -46.28 -3.06 -10.43
C ALA A 718 -46.75 -4.53 -10.36
N PRO A 719 -47.63 -4.98 -11.26
CA PRO A 719 -48.04 -6.38 -11.32
C PRO A 719 -46.83 -7.33 -11.41
N GLY A 720 -46.70 -8.23 -10.43
CA GLY A 720 -45.58 -9.18 -10.32
C GLY A 720 -44.41 -8.71 -9.46
N GLN A 721 -44.34 -7.42 -9.07
CA GLN A 721 -43.41 -6.96 -8.04
C GLN A 721 -43.98 -7.27 -6.65
N THR A 722 -43.25 -8.02 -5.83
CA THR A 722 -43.58 -8.21 -4.41
C THR A 722 -42.54 -7.52 -3.51
N PRO A 723 -42.88 -7.24 -2.23
CA PRO A 723 -41.92 -6.68 -1.28
C PRO A 723 -40.74 -7.62 -0.99
N GLU A 724 -40.99 -8.92 -0.94
CA GLU A 724 -40.02 -9.97 -0.61
C GLU A 724 -38.98 -10.09 -1.74
N ALA A 725 -39.43 -10.11 -3.00
CA ALA A 725 -38.55 -10.14 -4.17
C ALA A 725 -37.61 -8.91 -4.24
N PHE A 726 -38.02 -7.75 -3.71
CA PHE A 726 -37.14 -6.60 -3.57
C PHE A 726 -36.16 -6.75 -2.40
N VAL A 727 -36.59 -7.24 -1.24
CA VAL A 727 -35.72 -7.42 -0.06
C VAL A 727 -34.68 -8.52 -0.29
N ASP A 728 -35.08 -9.67 -0.84
CA ASP A 728 -34.19 -10.79 -1.14
C ASP A 728 -33.17 -10.46 -2.24
N GLY A 729 -33.48 -9.50 -3.11
CA GLY A 729 -32.57 -9.04 -4.18
C GLY A 729 -31.55 -7.97 -3.77
N ILE A 730 -31.57 -7.45 -2.52
CA ILE A 730 -30.61 -6.42 -2.07
C ILE A 730 -29.19 -7.00 -2.05
N VAL A 731 -28.23 -6.27 -2.63
CA VAL A 731 -26.81 -6.65 -2.68
C VAL A 731 -25.95 -5.66 -1.88
N ASP A 732 -25.18 -6.15 -0.92
CA ASP A 732 -24.16 -5.42 -0.15
C ASP A 732 -22.85 -5.36 -0.95
N GLY A 733 -22.73 -4.30 -1.74
CA GLY A 733 -21.55 -3.97 -2.53
C GLY A 733 -20.52 -3.12 -1.78
N PHE A 734 -20.49 -3.15 -0.44
CA PHE A 734 -20.10 -2.04 0.46
C PHE A 734 -21.11 -0.87 0.46
N THR A 735 -21.53 -0.40 -0.71
CA THR A 735 -22.81 0.32 -0.88
C THR A 735 -23.91 -0.68 -1.23
N VAL A 736 -25.14 -0.47 -0.74
CA VAL A 736 -26.28 -1.30 -1.18
C VAL A 736 -26.62 -1.01 -2.64
N VAL A 737 -26.60 -2.07 -3.46
CA VAL A 737 -27.16 -2.06 -4.81
C VAL A 737 -28.59 -2.60 -4.68
N CYS A 738 -29.56 -1.73 -4.95
CA CYS A 738 -30.98 -2.10 -4.96
C CYS A 738 -31.28 -2.96 -6.21
N PRO A 739 -32.11 -4.03 -6.08
CA PRO A 739 -32.58 -4.78 -7.24
C PRO A 739 -33.63 -3.98 -8.02
N LYS A 740 -34.26 -4.63 -9.01
CA LYS A 740 -35.40 -4.09 -9.73
C LYS A 740 -36.52 -3.71 -8.73
N LEU A 741 -37.07 -2.52 -8.88
CA LEU A 741 -38.25 -2.06 -8.15
C LEU A 741 -39.25 -1.52 -9.18
N ASP A 742 -40.06 -2.40 -9.76
CA ASP A 742 -41.09 -1.98 -10.70
C ASP A 742 -42.29 -1.37 -9.94
N MET A 743 -42.62 -0.13 -10.28
CA MET A 743 -43.73 0.61 -9.69
C MET A 743 -44.62 1.18 -10.81
N VAL A 744 -45.91 1.30 -10.56
CA VAL A 744 -46.82 2.04 -11.44
C VAL A 744 -47.08 3.40 -10.81
N PHE A 745 -46.99 4.45 -11.62
CA PHE A 745 -47.29 5.83 -11.21
C PHE A 745 -48.49 6.35 -11.99
N THR A 746 -49.39 7.07 -11.33
CA THR A 746 -50.56 7.72 -11.93
C THR A 746 -50.70 9.15 -11.37
N PRO A 747 -50.86 10.18 -12.21
CA PRO A 747 -51.03 11.56 -11.74
C PRO A 747 -52.17 11.68 -10.73
N ARG A 748 -51.91 12.34 -9.60
CA ARG A 748 -52.95 12.74 -8.65
C ARG A 748 -53.85 13.77 -9.33
N GLN A 749 -55.16 13.68 -9.08
CA GLN A 749 -56.04 14.81 -9.38
C GLN A 749 -55.60 16.00 -8.51
N ALA A 750 -55.48 17.18 -9.11
CA ALA A 750 -55.13 18.38 -8.37
C ALA A 750 -56.18 18.63 -7.28
N VAL A 751 -55.73 18.78 -6.03
CA VAL A 751 -56.62 19.16 -4.92
C VAL A 751 -57.05 20.61 -5.14
N THR A 752 -58.17 20.80 -5.83
CA THR A 752 -58.82 22.10 -5.97
C THR A 752 -59.29 22.53 -4.59
N GLY A 753 -58.61 23.51 -4.00
CA GLY A 753 -58.90 23.99 -2.65
C GLY A 753 -60.35 24.47 -2.51
N THR A 754 -60.96 24.08 -1.40
CA THR A 754 -62.27 24.54 -0.91
C THR A 754 -62.12 25.67 0.09
#